data_AF-A0A1G0HDP5-F1
#
_entry.id   AF-A0A1G0HDP5-F1
#
_cell.length_a   1.000
_cell.length_b   1.000
_cell.length_c   1.000
_cell.angle_alpha   90.00
_cell.angle_beta   90.00
_cell.angle_gamma   90.00
#
_symmetry.space_group_name_H-M   'P 1'
#
loop_
_entity.id
_entity.type
_entity.pdbx_description
1 polymer ?
#
loop_
_entity_poly.entity_id
_entity_poly.type
_entity_poly.pdbx_seq_one_letter_code
_entity_poly.pdbx_strand_id
1 'polypeptide(L)'
;MSRQNVLETQFAKKLPATALEALTTPDAQLHLDSPMSAHAAFVFTHIYSNPYPKKRGVSEKRHCHGMSHVSRVAAYVPVLANLYRKHNDSDAQQLSTEDIQLLQIAALFHDSAREDDEHDRWDNESATLLYVYLTCALNVSKEKAVMIAEATANKDYKSTFAPYQKISENENGEIIWRAVEAEKSPDKKNIYQKIIHDADCLDIIRARPAFDASYLDFHKDIAKTKPEAFKEMAILITEARGLIEDEGDTYRRLNPTKKTEYECTEGLQKIQQDIRKTTTLMSQLGGNLFSVEKLKTLSFLTDEKPYLSGSELSSENLRAALREGKIFARGIIFSSCRAKKHDESLTALELRKTFRATGIPTQSKKDNRVEKSGNPSRSVTMLGHGTVTYARAGFLVLDPTLAQIEKVHGGDAGTGVGKKLAKRQTESEKSDALKKLHFQQQKGGFTAYKRGFSHNEITYHVDHYDAIYYSSDTRVEENGSVGVNKLSCCEIMGKLNAIFLQHEYKTQYHQTKQEFLKQWPEDGEARFLALHGTNDTLPIIKYSGAHNHIELESAETFSEDNIVKMWGDLAEITMRNDLLKEHDTGLCSCSIDDLKIYCMYEGMQQVNEFGRPQSADSNYPPELKERVSKEIEERRAKVLTEDRKKLEDQLSIYSEDDFDLALLHATLPALLKHPDIFHTYRQSIEMIIETALRSSDFAMEAIFSGFGTHGVSYFLKSKTLPSFSDAAQAIANMEDKDPNHYSPDIILFFVLAKKLGMNNLENRLKEQTLEFIQNELSLPMVIINDPNRRLTLAKEFRMMMHIFGVQDVYKKDYADFLWNLSTLYHESHDYNFQKFDELYSELIQDAEIHQVFKDKLQRLEKYPPENFDAFVDRVAIRRYLKMDLPSCDELVAYTTELQTRNGGNDIDQKNGILKLLNTQDEKDAVVTVFLKKMFADIQNDLPRISYAIFNRCIVDIQQVSDYFSEKTKAIAISSFDSILAMVTQFNWDQQFLSYFTKLMMDLKLLGMPVPSIIIEKIHERATQIIASSFDQDSINKVIEIFQSLPSDPQTLDILKQLEEKKSQVTKLDDQQSSPIVGFTLGQFRKNTIDTTVNDNIAVKKIFSEHPPKSGSFWHGKDLASISFECIMRHALGENNKGFFGGHSGTDTKKALQDYGIKFDKEFLAMSIDEKVRTVSKAINAAPQQHALSKAAEAQGPKK
;
A
#
# COMPACT_ATOMS: atom_id res chain seq x y z
N MET A 1 45.74 5.68 -34.69
CA MET A 1 45.79 5.06 -33.35
C MET A 1 45.44 3.58 -33.49
N SER A 2 45.99 2.68 -32.68
CA SER A 2 45.50 1.29 -32.65
C SER A 2 44.03 1.29 -32.20
N ARG A 3 43.21 0.35 -32.70
CA ARG A 3 41.81 0.14 -32.24
C ARG A 3 41.71 0.07 -30.72
N GLN A 4 42.73 -0.49 -30.08
CA GLN A 4 42.87 -0.61 -28.64
C GLN A 4 42.96 0.77 -27.93
N ASN A 5 43.69 1.73 -28.49
CA ASN A 5 43.81 3.06 -27.88
C ASN A 5 42.49 3.85 -27.85
N VAL A 6 41.60 3.66 -28.84
CA VAL A 6 40.29 4.34 -28.91
C VAL A 6 39.33 3.78 -27.85
N LEU A 7 39.34 2.45 -27.69
CA LEU A 7 38.56 1.75 -26.69
C LEU A 7 39.03 2.10 -25.27
N GLU A 8 40.34 2.14 -25.03
CA GLU A 8 40.92 2.51 -23.74
C GLU A 8 40.70 3.98 -23.36
N THR A 9 40.62 4.92 -24.31
CA THR A 9 40.40 6.34 -23.98
C THR A 9 38.94 6.72 -23.78
N GLN A 10 37.99 6.15 -24.53
CA GLN A 10 36.56 6.45 -24.37
C GLN A 10 35.87 5.64 -23.26
N PHE A 11 36.24 4.38 -23.07
CA PHE A 11 35.46 3.46 -22.23
C PHE A 11 36.11 3.06 -20.90
N ALA A 12 37.41 3.32 -20.69
CA ALA A 12 38.12 2.93 -19.47
C ALA A 12 37.57 3.54 -18.17
N LYS A 13 36.72 4.58 -18.25
CA LYS A 13 36.04 5.15 -17.08
C LYS A 13 34.65 4.56 -16.80
N LYS A 14 34.03 3.86 -17.75
CA LYS A 14 32.62 3.42 -17.68
C LYS A 14 32.44 1.90 -17.72
N LEU A 15 33.39 1.13 -18.25
CA LEU A 15 33.29 -0.33 -18.32
C LEU A 15 34.20 -1.04 -17.32
N PRO A 16 33.83 -2.25 -16.87
CA PRO A 16 34.78 -3.18 -16.28
C PRO A 16 35.93 -3.41 -17.26
N ALA A 17 37.18 -3.24 -16.81
CA ALA A 17 38.36 -3.42 -17.66
C ALA A 17 38.37 -4.79 -18.36
N THR A 18 37.83 -5.82 -17.71
CA THR A 18 37.69 -7.19 -18.20
C THR A 18 36.77 -7.32 -19.43
N ALA A 19 35.74 -6.49 -19.56
CA ALA A 19 34.85 -6.51 -20.72
C ALA A 19 35.52 -5.91 -21.96
N LEU A 20 36.26 -4.81 -21.76
CA LEU A 20 36.98 -4.13 -22.83
C LEU A 20 38.15 -4.97 -23.34
N GLU A 21 38.84 -5.65 -22.44
CA GLU A 21 39.91 -6.60 -22.77
C GLU A 21 39.37 -7.81 -23.56
N ALA A 22 38.22 -8.37 -23.16
CA ALA A 22 37.57 -9.46 -23.88
C ALA A 22 37.08 -9.08 -25.29
N LEU A 23 36.64 -7.84 -25.48
CA LEU A 23 36.24 -7.30 -26.79
C LEU A 23 37.42 -7.06 -27.74
N THR A 24 38.65 -7.07 -27.23
CA THR A 24 39.88 -6.75 -27.98
C THR A 24 40.88 -7.90 -28.05
N THR A 25 40.67 -8.98 -27.30
CA THR A 25 41.55 -10.16 -27.31
C THR A 25 41.16 -11.14 -28.43
N PRO A 26 42.13 -11.63 -29.22
CA PRO A 26 41.87 -12.55 -30.34
C PRO A 26 41.24 -13.90 -29.94
N ASP A 27 41.29 -14.29 -28.67
CA ASP A 27 40.84 -15.60 -28.17
C ASP A 27 39.31 -15.71 -27.97
N ALA A 28 38.58 -14.60 -28.07
CA ALA A 28 37.10 -14.58 -28.04
C ALA A 28 36.50 -14.66 -29.45
N GLN A 29 36.90 -15.63 -30.28
CA GLN A 29 36.40 -15.82 -31.66
C GLN A 29 34.93 -16.25 -31.69
N LEU A 30 34.02 -15.33 -31.34
CA LEU A 30 32.60 -15.45 -31.64
C LEU A 30 32.35 -14.88 -33.03
N HIS A 31 31.49 -15.56 -33.78
CA HIS A 31 30.99 -15.12 -35.08
C HIS A 31 29.49 -14.87 -34.98
N LEU A 32 28.92 -14.11 -35.91
CA LEU A 32 27.47 -13.82 -35.91
C LEU A 32 26.61 -15.11 -35.98
N ASP A 33 27.10 -16.14 -36.65
CA ASP A 33 26.46 -17.45 -36.78
C ASP A 33 26.72 -18.39 -35.59
N SER A 34 27.45 -17.93 -34.57
CA SER A 34 27.63 -18.69 -33.33
C SER A 34 26.28 -18.94 -32.65
N PRO A 35 26.13 -20.06 -31.91
CA PRO A 35 24.92 -20.30 -31.14
C PRO A 35 24.61 -19.15 -30.18
N MET A 36 23.34 -18.76 -30.05
CA MET A 36 22.95 -17.65 -29.16
C MET A 36 23.38 -17.86 -27.70
N SER A 37 23.50 -19.11 -27.26
CA SER A 37 24.05 -19.45 -25.94
C SER A 37 25.51 -19.02 -25.75
N ALA A 38 26.31 -18.95 -26.83
CA ALA A 38 27.69 -18.48 -26.77
C ALA A 38 27.76 -16.96 -26.58
N HIS A 39 26.89 -16.20 -27.27
CA HIS A 39 26.73 -14.76 -27.04
C HIS A 39 26.21 -14.47 -25.62
N ALA A 40 25.27 -15.28 -25.13
CA ALA A 40 24.76 -15.20 -23.75
C ALA A 40 25.87 -15.44 -22.70
N ALA A 41 26.68 -16.49 -22.89
CA ALA A 41 27.80 -16.79 -22.01
C ALA A 41 28.85 -15.68 -21.99
N PHE A 42 29.11 -15.04 -23.14
CA PHE A 42 29.99 -13.87 -23.23
C PHE A 42 29.48 -12.71 -22.37
N VAL A 43 28.22 -12.28 -22.57
CA VAL A 43 27.68 -11.14 -21.81
C VAL A 43 27.55 -11.46 -20.32
N PHE A 44 27.26 -12.70 -19.93
CA PHE A 44 27.29 -13.08 -18.52
C PHE A 44 28.68 -12.90 -17.94
N THR A 45 29.68 -13.52 -18.57
CA THR A 45 31.06 -13.56 -18.05
C THR A 45 31.65 -12.16 -17.91
N HIS A 46 31.38 -11.29 -18.88
CA HIS A 46 32.05 -9.99 -18.97
C HIS A 46 31.21 -8.81 -18.46
N ILE A 47 29.89 -8.97 -18.31
CA ILE A 47 28.98 -7.85 -17.99
C ILE A 47 28.11 -8.18 -16.78
N TYR A 48 27.22 -9.18 -16.90
CA TYR A 48 26.17 -9.41 -15.90
C TYR A 48 26.63 -10.13 -14.63
N SER A 49 27.77 -10.84 -14.67
CA SER A 49 28.42 -11.41 -13.49
C SER A 49 29.08 -10.32 -12.62
N ASN A 50 29.37 -9.15 -13.19
CA ASN A 50 30.03 -8.04 -12.49
C ASN A 50 29.01 -7.19 -11.71
N PRO A 51 29.31 -6.81 -10.46
CA PRO A 51 28.46 -5.93 -9.66
C PRO A 51 28.37 -4.53 -10.27
N TYR A 52 27.39 -3.76 -9.82
CA TYR A 52 27.24 -2.36 -10.23
C TYR A 52 28.43 -1.49 -9.80
N PRO A 53 28.94 -0.56 -10.65
CA PRO A 53 30.15 0.22 -10.35
C PRO A 53 30.03 1.19 -9.16
N LYS A 54 28.81 1.68 -8.86
CA LYS A 54 28.58 2.79 -7.93
C LYS A 54 28.42 2.41 -6.46
N LYS A 55 28.24 1.13 -6.12
CA LYS A 55 28.13 0.68 -4.72
C LYS A 55 29.48 0.22 -4.18
N ARG A 56 30.37 1.16 -3.82
CA ARG A 56 31.62 0.84 -3.10
C ARG A 56 31.27 0.24 -1.74
N GLY A 57 31.56 -1.05 -1.54
CA GLY A 57 31.50 -1.72 -0.24
C GLY A 57 30.45 -2.82 -0.08
N VAL A 58 29.55 -3.01 -1.05
CA VAL A 58 28.57 -4.11 -1.02
C VAL A 58 28.53 -4.78 -2.40
N SER A 59 28.90 -6.07 -2.45
CA SER A 59 28.82 -6.96 -3.62
C SER A 59 27.35 -7.26 -3.97
N GLU A 60 26.57 -6.27 -4.36
CA GLU A 60 25.23 -6.52 -4.86
C GLU A 60 25.30 -7.01 -6.30
N LYS A 61 24.91 -8.28 -6.50
CA LYS A 61 24.68 -8.87 -7.82
C LYS A 61 23.56 -8.10 -8.53
N ARG A 62 23.57 -8.10 -9.87
CA ARG A 62 22.53 -7.45 -10.70
C ARG A 62 21.22 -8.25 -10.65
N HIS A 63 20.47 -8.11 -9.56
CA HIS A 63 19.28 -8.93 -9.35
C HIS A 63 18.13 -8.55 -10.30
N CYS A 64 17.86 -7.27 -10.60
CA CYS A 64 16.71 -6.90 -11.43
C CYS A 64 17.01 -7.00 -12.93
N HIS A 65 18.18 -6.51 -13.34
CA HIS A 65 18.64 -6.45 -14.73
C HIS A 65 19.87 -7.37 -14.92
N GLY A 66 19.72 -8.63 -14.49
CA GLY A 66 20.72 -9.70 -14.58
C GLY A 66 20.58 -10.54 -15.85
N MET A 67 21.28 -11.68 -15.87
CA MET A 67 21.35 -12.59 -17.00
C MET A 67 20.02 -13.29 -17.29
N SER A 68 19.28 -13.67 -16.24
CA SER A 68 17.97 -14.30 -16.38
C SER A 68 17.00 -13.39 -17.15
N HIS A 69 16.95 -12.10 -16.80
CA HIS A 69 16.14 -11.11 -17.49
C HIS A 69 16.50 -10.98 -18.98
N VAL A 70 17.75 -10.63 -19.30
CA VAL A 70 18.13 -10.38 -20.71
C VAL A 70 18.04 -11.63 -21.57
N SER A 71 18.20 -12.82 -20.96
CA SER A 71 17.97 -14.10 -21.64
C SER A 71 16.50 -14.32 -22.00
N ARG A 72 15.55 -14.00 -21.11
CA ARG A 72 14.11 -14.07 -21.44
C ARG A 72 13.74 -13.09 -22.54
N VAL A 73 14.24 -11.84 -22.47
CA VAL A 73 14.04 -10.84 -23.54
C VAL A 73 14.55 -11.38 -24.88
N ALA A 74 15.76 -11.95 -24.92
CA ALA A 74 16.31 -12.56 -26.13
C ALA A 74 15.52 -13.79 -26.62
N ALA A 75 14.89 -14.55 -25.71
CA ALA A 75 14.01 -15.66 -26.07
C ALA A 75 12.65 -15.20 -26.64
N TYR A 76 12.15 -14.03 -26.22
CA TYR A 76 10.89 -13.46 -26.71
C TYR A 76 11.00 -12.83 -28.11
N VAL A 77 12.20 -12.38 -28.52
CA VAL A 77 12.45 -11.75 -29.83
C VAL A 77 11.90 -12.58 -31.02
N PRO A 78 12.28 -13.86 -31.23
CA PRO A 78 11.76 -14.65 -32.35
C PRO A 78 10.25 -14.87 -32.27
N VAL A 79 9.69 -14.97 -31.07
CA VAL A 79 8.24 -15.12 -30.86
C VAL A 79 7.49 -13.89 -31.37
N LEU A 80 7.90 -12.70 -30.92
CA LEU A 80 7.30 -11.43 -31.31
C LEU A 80 7.48 -11.16 -32.81
N ALA A 81 8.68 -11.38 -33.36
CA ALA A 81 8.93 -11.22 -34.79
C ALA A 81 7.97 -12.07 -35.65
N ASN A 82 7.77 -13.32 -35.26
CA ASN A 82 6.83 -14.23 -35.92
C ASN A 82 5.36 -13.78 -35.75
N LEU A 83 4.96 -13.22 -34.60
CA LEU A 83 3.61 -12.66 -34.40
C LEU A 83 3.36 -11.44 -35.29
N TYR A 84 4.29 -10.48 -35.36
CA TYR A 84 4.19 -9.34 -36.28
C TYR A 84 4.05 -9.80 -37.74
N ARG A 85 4.85 -10.80 -38.16
CA ARG A 85 4.77 -11.40 -39.50
C ARG A 85 3.44 -12.08 -39.78
N LYS A 86 2.96 -12.90 -38.84
CA LYS A 86 1.67 -13.62 -38.96
C LYS A 86 0.52 -12.66 -39.20
N HIS A 87 0.56 -11.48 -38.56
CA HIS A 87 -0.47 -10.45 -38.66
C HIS A 87 -0.19 -9.38 -39.72
N ASN A 88 0.69 -9.67 -40.68
CA ASN A 88 0.97 -8.85 -41.87
C ASN A 88 1.55 -7.46 -41.59
N ASP A 89 2.44 -7.32 -40.59
CA ASP A 89 3.29 -6.14 -40.50
C ASP A 89 4.29 -6.12 -41.66
N SER A 90 4.29 -5.03 -42.44
CA SER A 90 5.06 -4.94 -43.69
C SER A 90 6.56 -5.00 -43.48
N ASP A 91 7.05 -4.42 -42.38
CA ASP A 91 8.47 -4.33 -42.07
C ASP A 91 8.94 -5.67 -41.47
N ALA A 92 8.10 -6.29 -40.64
CA ALA A 92 8.38 -7.61 -40.09
C ALA A 92 8.48 -8.71 -41.15
N GLN A 93 7.72 -8.61 -42.24
CA GLN A 93 7.80 -9.54 -43.38
C GLN A 93 9.15 -9.51 -44.08
N GLN A 94 9.89 -8.39 -43.98
CA GLN A 94 11.21 -8.21 -44.59
C GLN A 94 12.37 -8.67 -43.69
N LEU A 95 12.08 -9.00 -42.42
CA LEU A 95 13.10 -9.54 -41.52
C LEU A 95 13.71 -10.82 -42.08
N SER A 96 15.03 -10.90 -41.98
CA SER A 96 15.85 -12.07 -42.29
C SER A 96 16.22 -12.84 -41.01
N THR A 97 16.78 -14.04 -41.16
CA THR A 97 17.32 -14.80 -40.01
C THR A 97 18.47 -14.05 -39.33
N GLU A 98 19.30 -13.36 -40.11
CA GLU A 98 20.38 -12.50 -39.60
C GLU A 98 19.82 -11.37 -38.72
N ASP A 99 18.71 -10.73 -39.15
CA ASP A 99 18.05 -9.69 -38.36
C ASP A 99 17.59 -10.20 -36.99
N ILE A 100 17.04 -11.42 -36.94
CA ILE A 100 16.61 -12.02 -35.69
C ILE A 100 17.80 -12.30 -34.78
N GLN A 101 18.91 -12.83 -35.30
CA GLN A 101 20.12 -13.04 -34.51
C GLN A 101 20.66 -11.73 -33.95
N LEU A 102 20.72 -10.68 -34.77
CA LEU A 102 21.15 -9.34 -34.36
C LEU A 102 20.22 -8.75 -33.29
N LEU A 103 18.90 -8.93 -33.42
CA LEU A 103 17.91 -8.49 -32.42
C LEU A 103 18.01 -9.26 -31.11
N GLN A 104 18.32 -10.56 -31.14
CA GLN A 104 18.57 -11.35 -29.94
C GLN A 104 19.85 -10.90 -29.23
N ILE A 105 20.92 -10.62 -29.98
CA ILE A 105 22.15 -10.03 -29.42
C ILE A 105 21.83 -8.64 -28.86
N ALA A 106 21.05 -7.82 -29.56
CA ALA A 106 20.62 -6.52 -29.05
C ALA A 106 19.86 -6.63 -27.72
N ALA A 107 18.95 -7.60 -27.60
CA ALA A 107 18.26 -7.91 -26.36
C ALA A 107 19.22 -8.34 -25.23
N LEU A 108 20.27 -9.09 -25.53
CA LEU A 108 21.30 -9.45 -24.54
C LEU A 108 22.11 -8.23 -24.04
N PHE A 109 22.17 -7.15 -24.81
CA PHE A 109 22.96 -5.96 -24.48
C PHE A 109 22.13 -4.76 -24.01
N HIS A 110 20.80 -4.77 -24.11
CA HIS A 110 19.98 -3.55 -23.92
C HIS A 110 20.18 -2.89 -22.54
N ASP A 111 20.46 -3.68 -21.51
CA ASP A 111 20.72 -3.22 -20.13
C ASP A 111 22.19 -3.38 -19.69
N SER A 112 23.09 -3.64 -20.63
CA SER A 112 24.49 -4.02 -20.33
C SER A 112 25.27 -2.93 -19.60
N ALA A 113 25.02 -1.66 -19.92
CA ALA A 113 25.73 -0.53 -19.34
C ALA A 113 25.12 0.04 -18.05
N ARG A 114 24.08 -0.60 -17.51
CA ARG A 114 23.46 -0.15 -16.24
C ARG A 114 24.50 -0.04 -15.13
N GLU A 115 24.45 1.08 -14.41
CA GLU A 115 25.30 1.32 -13.23
C GLU A 115 24.54 1.18 -11.91
N ASP A 116 23.20 1.12 -11.95
CA ASP A 116 22.31 0.78 -10.84
C ASP A 116 20.90 0.39 -11.36
N ASP A 117 19.98 0.07 -10.43
CA ASP A 117 18.59 -0.30 -10.73
C ASP A 117 17.59 0.86 -10.55
N GLU A 118 18.02 2.05 -10.12
CA GLU A 118 17.11 3.12 -9.69
C GLU A 118 16.51 3.91 -10.85
N HIS A 119 17.33 4.24 -11.85
CA HIS A 119 16.92 5.09 -12.97
C HIS A 119 17.27 4.48 -14.31
N ASP A 120 16.39 4.62 -15.29
CA ASP A 120 16.66 4.16 -16.65
C ASP A 120 17.36 5.26 -17.47
N ARG A 121 18.69 5.17 -17.62
CA ARG A 121 19.52 6.26 -18.18
C ARG A 121 20.66 5.82 -19.10
N TRP A 122 20.86 4.51 -19.29
CA TRP A 122 22.07 3.97 -19.94
C TRP A 122 21.81 3.32 -21.30
N ASP A 123 20.66 3.61 -21.94
CA ASP A 123 20.33 3.03 -23.24
C ASP A 123 21.40 3.33 -24.31
N ASN A 124 21.91 4.57 -24.34
CA ASN A 124 22.97 4.98 -25.27
C ASN A 124 24.27 4.24 -24.99
N GLU A 125 24.67 4.14 -23.72
CA GLU A 125 25.87 3.39 -23.33
C GLU A 125 25.72 1.90 -23.67
N SER A 126 24.60 1.27 -23.35
CA SER A 126 24.30 -0.13 -23.70
C SER A 126 24.36 -0.36 -25.20
N ALA A 127 23.74 0.53 -25.98
CA ALA A 127 23.79 0.49 -27.45
C ALA A 127 25.20 0.71 -28.00
N THR A 128 26.04 1.47 -27.30
CA THR A 128 27.45 1.66 -27.67
C THR A 128 28.25 0.37 -27.47
N LEU A 129 28.03 -0.35 -26.36
CA LEU A 129 28.65 -1.65 -26.13
C LEU A 129 28.24 -2.67 -27.19
N LEU A 130 26.95 -2.69 -27.53
CA LEU A 130 26.43 -3.48 -28.62
C LEU A 130 27.11 -3.13 -29.95
N TYR A 131 27.23 -1.85 -30.30
CA TYR A 131 27.88 -1.41 -31.53
C TYR A 131 29.34 -1.91 -31.62
N VAL A 132 30.10 -1.78 -30.53
CA VAL A 132 31.48 -2.26 -30.46
C VAL A 132 31.53 -3.78 -30.60
N TYR A 133 30.66 -4.50 -29.90
CA TYR A 133 30.59 -5.96 -30.00
C TYR A 133 30.30 -6.43 -31.44
N LEU A 134 29.29 -5.84 -32.09
CA LEU A 134 28.91 -6.18 -33.46
C LEU A 134 30.04 -5.91 -34.46
N THR A 135 30.70 -4.75 -34.36
CA THR A 135 31.72 -4.35 -35.35
C THR A 135 33.12 -4.94 -35.09
N CYS A 136 33.51 -5.08 -33.83
CA CYS A 136 34.86 -5.51 -33.46
C CYS A 136 34.95 -7.03 -33.22
N ALA A 137 33.96 -7.63 -32.54
CA ALA A 137 33.98 -9.06 -32.27
C ALA A 137 33.35 -9.85 -33.42
N LEU A 138 32.18 -9.43 -33.91
CA LEU A 138 31.41 -10.20 -34.89
C LEU A 138 31.65 -9.80 -36.36
N ASN A 139 32.41 -8.73 -36.61
CA ASN A 139 32.69 -8.17 -37.95
C ASN A 139 31.42 -7.82 -38.76
N VAL A 140 30.35 -7.39 -38.10
CA VAL A 140 29.14 -6.87 -38.74
C VAL A 140 29.45 -5.52 -39.41
N SER A 141 28.85 -5.26 -40.59
CA SER A 141 29.01 -3.98 -41.29
C SER A 141 28.62 -2.80 -40.41
N LYS A 142 29.33 -1.68 -40.53
CA LYS A 142 29.08 -0.49 -39.71
C LYS A 142 27.65 0.01 -39.88
N GLU A 143 27.13 0.01 -41.10
CA GLU A 143 25.77 0.45 -41.43
C GLU A 143 24.72 -0.38 -40.68
N LYS A 144 24.89 -1.71 -40.66
CA LYS A 144 23.99 -2.61 -39.95
C LYS A 144 24.13 -2.50 -38.43
N ALA A 145 25.36 -2.38 -37.93
CA ALA A 145 25.62 -2.17 -36.51
C ALA A 145 25.03 -0.84 -36.00
N VAL A 146 25.12 0.25 -36.78
CA VAL A 146 24.46 1.53 -36.48
C VAL A 146 22.95 1.33 -36.37
N MET A 147 22.32 0.67 -37.35
CA MET A 147 20.88 0.44 -37.36
C MET A 147 20.41 -0.30 -36.09
N ILE A 148 21.11 -1.37 -35.71
CA ILE A 148 20.77 -2.18 -34.54
C ILE A 148 21.04 -1.42 -33.22
N ALA A 149 22.18 -0.73 -33.11
CA ALA A 149 22.50 0.08 -31.94
C ALA A 149 21.49 1.23 -31.73
N GLU A 150 21.12 1.95 -32.79
CA GLU A 150 20.08 2.98 -32.71
C GLU A 150 18.73 2.38 -32.32
N ALA A 151 18.38 1.19 -32.82
CA ALA A 151 17.14 0.52 -32.43
C ALA A 151 17.10 0.21 -30.92
N THR A 152 18.22 -0.25 -30.35
CA THR A 152 18.37 -0.48 -28.91
C THR A 152 18.25 0.81 -28.11
N ALA A 153 19.02 1.85 -28.48
CA ALA A 153 19.03 3.14 -27.76
C ALA A 153 17.66 3.85 -27.79
N ASN A 154 16.88 3.62 -28.84
CA ASN A 154 15.59 4.26 -29.06
C ASN A 154 14.40 3.30 -28.91
N LYS A 155 14.56 2.17 -28.21
CA LYS A 155 13.46 1.20 -28.00
C LYS A 155 12.26 1.86 -27.30
N ASP A 156 12.50 2.81 -26.40
CA ASP A 156 11.48 3.55 -25.64
C ASP A 156 11.10 4.91 -26.26
N TYR A 157 11.56 5.18 -27.49
CA TYR A 157 11.34 6.45 -28.17
C TYR A 157 9.85 6.81 -28.28
N LYS A 158 9.53 8.05 -27.88
CA LYS A 158 8.24 8.71 -28.07
C LYS A 158 8.51 10.14 -28.52
N SER A 159 8.05 10.49 -29.71
CA SER A 159 8.32 11.79 -30.35
C SER A 159 7.95 13.01 -29.51
N THR A 160 7.00 12.86 -28.59
CA THR A 160 6.54 13.93 -27.69
C THR A 160 7.38 14.12 -26.43
N PHE A 161 8.28 13.18 -26.07
CA PHE A 161 8.93 13.17 -24.76
C PHE A 161 10.46 13.15 -24.80
N ALA A 162 11.06 12.57 -25.84
CA ALA A 162 12.51 12.48 -25.96
C ALA A 162 12.95 12.62 -27.42
N PRO A 163 14.07 13.32 -27.69
CA PRO A 163 14.63 13.40 -29.03
C PRO A 163 15.22 12.05 -29.45
N TYR A 164 15.10 11.70 -30.73
CA TYR A 164 15.69 10.49 -31.29
C TYR A 164 17.22 10.58 -31.23
N GLN A 165 17.89 9.52 -30.82
CA GLN A 165 19.35 9.47 -30.67
C GLN A 165 19.98 8.79 -31.89
N LYS A 166 20.95 9.44 -32.53
CA LYS A 166 21.76 8.85 -33.62
C LYS A 166 23.19 8.62 -33.17
N ILE A 167 23.75 7.49 -33.58
CA ILE A 167 25.15 7.13 -33.34
C ILE A 167 25.99 7.46 -34.57
N SER A 168 27.18 7.99 -34.36
CA SER A 168 28.16 8.24 -35.41
C SER A 168 29.55 7.92 -34.90
N GLU A 169 30.42 7.42 -35.77
CA GLU A 169 31.84 7.22 -35.49
C GLU A 169 32.62 8.32 -36.22
N ASN A 170 33.47 9.06 -35.51
CA ASN A 170 34.29 10.10 -36.13
C ASN A 170 35.57 9.51 -36.76
N GLU A 171 36.38 10.37 -37.39
CA GLU A 171 37.64 9.97 -38.05
C GLU A 171 38.67 9.36 -37.09
N ASN A 172 38.56 9.62 -35.78
CA ASN A 172 39.41 9.05 -34.75
C ASN A 172 38.90 7.70 -34.23
N GLY A 173 37.76 7.21 -34.73
CA GLY A 173 37.09 6.01 -34.23
C GLY A 173 36.23 6.24 -32.99
N GLU A 174 36.05 7.49 -32.55
CA GLU A 174 35.26 7.82 -31.37
C GLU A 174 33.77 7.73 -31.68
N ILE A 175 33.03 7.06 -30.80
CA ILE A 175 31.58 6.94 -30.90
C ILE A 175 30.91 8.14 -30.26
N ILE A 176 30.00 8.78 -30.99
CA ILE A 176 29.30 10.00 -30.58
C ILE A 176 27.80 9.83 -30.81
N TRP A 177 27.02 10.08 -29.75
CA TRP A 177 25.56 10.19 -29.82
C TRP A 177 25.13 11.63 -30.06
N ARG A 178 24.18 11.83 -30.97
CA ARG A 178 23.57 13.13 -31.25
C ARG A 178 22.06 13.02 -31.21
N ALA A 179 21.45 13.88 -30.41
CA ALA A 179 20.01 14.10 -30.44
C ALA A 179 19.63 14.72 -31.79
N VAL A 180 18.67 14.10 -32.48
CA VAL A 180 18.06 14.64 -33.69
C VAL A 180 17.03 15.70 -33.29
N GLU A 181 16.99 16.80 -34.03
CA GLU A 181 15.95 17.82 -33.88
C GLU A 181 14.55 17.19 -33.97
N ALA A 182 13.59 17.70 -33.20
CA ALA A 182 12.24 17.12 -33.14
C ALA A 182 11.58 17.01 -34.53
N GLU A 183 11.75 18.02 -35.38
CA GLU A 183 11.22 18.07 -36.76
C GLU A 183 11.84 17.03 -37.71
N LYS A 184 13.03 16.52 -37.38
CA LYS A 184 13.77 15.51 -38.16
C LYS A 184 13.73 14.12 -37.52
N SER A 185 13.12 14.01 -36.35
CA SER A 185 12.97 12.73 -35.66
C SER A 185 11.89 11.91 -36.36
N PRO A 186 12.05 10.58 -36.47
CA PRO A 186 11.04 9.74 -37.09
C PRO A 186 9.74 9.77 -36.26
N ASP A 187 8.59 9.90 -36.92
CA ASP A 187 7.29 9.97 -36.23
C ASP A 187 6.89 8.65 -35.54
N LYS A 188 7.49 7.53 -35.98
CA LYS A 188 7.13 6.17 -35.53
C LYS A 188 8.37 5.32 -35.33
N LYS A 189 8.27 4.40 -34.38
CA LYS A 189 9.26 3.32 -34.21
C LYS A 189 9.26 2.40 -35.44
N ASN A 190 10.44 1.95 -35.84
CA ASN A 190 10.61 0.87 -36.82
C ASN A 190 10.42 -0.51 -36.16
N ILE A 191 10.37 -1.58 -36.97
CA ILE A 191 10.13 -2.93 -36.46
C ILE A 191 11.20 -3.44 -35.49
N TYR A 192 12.48 -3.07 -35.69
CA TYR A 192 13.58 -3.47 -34.81
C TYR A 192 13.37 -2.90 -33.40
N GLN A 193 13.02 -1.62 -33.31
CA GLN A 193 12.71 -0.94 -32.05
C GLN A 193 11.50 -1.57 -31.36
N LYS A 194 10.42 -1.85 -32.11
CA LYS A 194 9.19 -2.44 -31.57
C LYS A 194 9.43 -3.83 -30.98
N ILE A 195 10.20 -4.69 -31.65
CA ILE A 195 10.47 -6.04 -31.17
C ILE A 195 11.31 -6.02 -29.89
N ILE A 196 12.38 -5.20 -29.82
CA ILE A 196 13.21 -5.08 -28.61
C ILE A 196 12.37 -4.52 -27.46
N HIS A 197 11.62 -3.43 -27.72
CA HIS A 197 10.73 -2.82 -26.75
C HIS A 197 9.68 -3.79 -26.23
N ASP A 198 8.98 -4.52 -27.10
CA ASP A 198 7.91 -5.43 -26.69
C ASP A 198 8.47 -6.63 -25.91
N ALA A 199 9.65 -7.14 -26.28
CA ALA A 199 10.33 -8.21 -25.56
C ALA A 199 10.72 -7.79 -24.14
N ASP A 200 11.33 -6.61 -23.98
CA ASP A 200 11.72 -6.07 -22.68
C ASP A 200 10.47 -5.71 -21.84
N CYS A 201 9.50 -5.03 -22.47
CA CYS A 201 8.25 -4.65 -21.84
C CYS A 201 7.48 -5.87 -21.31
N LEU A 202 7.44 -6.98 -22.06
CA LEU A 202 6.79 -8.22 -21.61
C LEU A 202 7.40 -8.75 -20.30
N ASP A 203 8.73 -8.64 -20.14
CA ASP A 203 9.42 -9.13 -18.95
C ASP A 203 9.19 -8.27 -17.71
N ILE A 204 8.61 -7.06 -17.84
CA ILE A 204 8.22 -6.19 -16.73
C ILE A 204 7.21 -6.86 -15.79
N ILE A 205 6.51 -7.91 -16.24
CA ILE A 205 5.62 -8.76 -15.41
C ILE A 205 6.32 -9.17 -14.09
N ARG A 206 7.62 -9.43 -14.12
CA ARG A 206 8.43 -9.83 -12.94
C ARG A 206 8.66 -8.70 -11.93
N ALA A 207 8.55 -7.45 -12.36
CA ALA A 207 9.00 -6.26 -11.62
C ALA A 207 7.86 -5.32 -11.21
N ARG A 208 6.60 -5.67 -11.55
CA ARG A 208 5.42 -4.84 -11.29
C ARG A 208 4.26 -5.69 -10.77
N PRO A 209 3.37 -5.09 -9.94
CA PRO A 209 2.18 -5.78 -9.44
C PRO A 209 1.11 -6.05 -10.51
N ALA A 210 1.16 -5.35 -11.65
CA ALA A 210 0.39 -5.71 -12.84
C ALA A 210 1.14 -5.30 -14.10
N PHE A 211 0.71 -5.96 -15.17
CA PHE A 211 1.14 -5.70 -16.53
C PHE A 211 -0.05 -5.22 -17.34
N ASP A 212 0.17 -4.23 -18.21
CA ASP A 212 -0.84 -3.77 -19.16
C ASP A 212 -0.29 -3.91 -20.58
N ALA A 213 -0.89 -4.81 -21.35
CA ALA A 213 -0.57 -5.03 -22.76
C ALA A 213 -0.67 -3.76 -23.61
N SER A 214 -1.38 -2.71 -23.17
CA SER A 214 -1.45 -1.45 -23.91
C SER A 214 -0.10 -0.73 -24.04
N TYR A 215 0.89 -1.11 -23.23
CA TYR A 215 2.26 -0.65 -23.39
C TYR A 215 2.97 -1.30 -24.59
N LEU A 216 2.62 -2.53 -24.97
CA LEU A 216 3.20 -3.22 -26.13
C LEU A 216 2.83 -2.50 -27.43
N ASP A 217 3.82 -2.28 -28.29
CA ASP A 217 3.62 -1.78 -29.65
C ASP A 217 2.79 -2.78 -30.48
N PHE A 218 2.92 -4.10 -30.23
CA PHE A 218 2.10 -5.11 -30.90
C PHE A 218 0.60 -4.93 -30.60
N HIS A 219 0.26 -4.55 -29.37
CA HIS A 219 -1.11 -4.19 -29.03
C HIS A 219 -1.56 -2.92 -29.75
N LYS A 220 -0.74 -1.86 -29.70
CA LYS A 220 -1.08 -0.55 -30.28
C LYS A 220 -1.34 -0.64 -31.78
N ASP A 221 -0.51 -1.41 -32.49
CA ASP A 221 -0.51 -1.46 -33.95
C ASP A 221 -1.41 -2.56 -34.50
N ILE A 222 -1.53 -3.70 -33.80
CA ILE A 222 -2.17 -4.91 -34.33
C ILE A 222 -3.29 -5.39 -33.40
N ALA A 223 -2.96 -5.83 -32.18
CA ALA A 223 -3.86 -6.61 -31.34
C ALA A 223 -5.12 -5.84 -30.90
N LYS A 224 -5.04 -4.51 -30.75
CA LYS A 224 -6.19 -3.67 -30.42
C LYS A 224 -7.32 -3.74 -31.45
N THR A 225 -7.00 -4.04 -32.71
CA THR A 225 -7.98 -4.05 -33.82
C THR A 225 -8.27 -5.45 -34.37
N LYS A 226 -7.43 -6.44 -34.05
CA LYS A 226 -7.55 -7.82 -34.55
C LYS A 226 -7.82 -8.79 -33.39
N PRO A 227 -9.04 -9.36 -33.27
CA PRO A 227 -9.39 -10.25 -32.16
C PRO A 227 -8.50 -11.50 -32.03
N GLU A 228 -8.07 -12.09 -33.15
CA GLU A 228 -7.16 -13.23 -33.15
C GLU A 228 -5.79 -12.86 -32.56
N ALA A 229 -5.18 -11.77 -33.05
CA ALA A 229 -3.93 -11.25 -32.51
C ALA A 229 -4.03 -10.88 -31.02
N PHE A 230 -5.19 -10.37 -30.58
CA PHE A 230 -5.45 -10.10 -29.17
C PHE A 230 -5.43 -11.35 -28.31
N LYS A 231 -6.05 -12.45 -28.77
CA LYS A 231 -6.03 -13.73 -28.06
C LYS A 231 -4.61 -14.32 -28.00
N GLU A 232 -3.88 -14.28 -29.11
CA GLU A 232 -2.48 -14.74 -29.16
C GLU A 232 -1.56 -13.92 -28.25
N MET A 233 -1.75 -12.61 -28.19
CA MET A 233 -1.06 -11.74 -27.23
C MET A 233 -1.40 -12.10 -25.78
N ALA A 234 -2.66 -12.37 -25.46
CA ALA A 234 -3.08 -12.79 -24.11
C ALA A 234 -2.44 -14.14 -23.71
N ILE A 235 -2.32 -15.06 -24.66
CA ILE A 235 -1.60 -16.33 -24.49
C ILE A 235 -0.11 -16.05 -24.22
N LEU A 236 0.56 -15.24 -25.05
CA LEU A 236 1.95 -14.87 -24.87
C LEU A 236 2.23 -14.26 -23.49
N ILE A 237 1.38 -13.33 -23.03
CA ILE A 237 1.48 -12.70 -21.70
C ILE A 237 1.35 -13.73 -20.58
N THR A 238 0.49 -14.73 -20.78
CA THR A 238 0.31 -15.81 -19.80
C THR A 238 1.53 -16.71 -19.76
N GLU A 239 2.04 -17.14 -20.92
CA GLU A 239 3.22 -17.98 -21.01
C GLU A 239 4.47 -17.30 -20.43
N ALA A 240 4.63 -16.00 -20.66
CA ALA A 240 5.71 -15.22 -20.04
C ALA A 240 5.59 -15.19 -18.51
N ARG A 241 4.37 -15.04 -17.99
CA ARG A 241 4.12 -15.06 -16.53
C ARG A 241 4.41 -16.43 -15.91
N GLY A 242 4.03 -17.51 -16.58
CA GLY A 242 4.34 -18.88 -16.15
C GLY A 242 5.85 -19.12 -16.12
N LEU A 243 6.56 -18.74 -17.20
CA LEU A 243 8.01 -18.86 -17.29
C LEU A 243 8.73 -18.09 -16.15
N ILE A 244 8.32 -16.84 -15.87
CA ILE A 244 8.85 -16.04 -14.75
C ILE A 244 8.62 -16.72 -13.39
N GLU A 245 7.45 -17.35 -13.20
CA GLU A 245 7.12 -18.09 -11.97
C GLU A 245 7.99 -19.35 -11.81
N ASP A 246 8.18 -20.10 -12.88
CA ASP A 246 8.98 -21.32 -12.90
C ASP A 246 10.46 -21.03 -12.60
N GLU A 247 10.98 -19.92 -13.13
CA GLU A 247 12.32 -19.40 -12.87
C GLU A 247 12.50 -18.80 -11.47
N GLY A 248 11.40 -18.62 -10.73
CA GLY A 248 11.43 -18.04 -9.39
C GLY A 248 11.71 -16.54 -9.37
N ASP A 249 11.37 -15.82 -10.43
CA ASP A 249 11.65 -14.37 -10.59
C ASP A 249 10.41 -13.49 -10.41
N THR A 250 9.32 -14.01 -9.83
CA THR A 250 8.07 -13.24 -9.76
C THR A 250 8.12 -12.07 -8.77
N TYR A 251 7.45 -10.97 -9.11
CA TYR A 251 7.34 -9.75 -8.29
C TYR A 251 6.93 -10.07 -6.85
N ARG A 252 7.74 -9.61 -5.87
CA ARG A 252 7.59 -9.85 -4.42
C ARG A 252 7.57 -11.32 -3.99
N ARG A 253 7.88 -12.25 -4.90
CA ARG A 253 7.91 -13.71 -4.70
C ARG A 253 9.19 -14.31 -5.26
N LEU A 254 10.28 -13.54 -5.18
CA LEU A 254 11.60 -13.97 -5.61
C LEU A 254 12.00 -15.25 -4.86
N ASN A 255 12.37 -16.28 -5.61
CA ASN A 255 13.07 -17.46 -5.12
C ASN A 255 14.53 -17.40 -5.61
N PRO A 256 15.44 -16.78 -4.82
CA PRO A 256 16.85 -16.68 -5.16
C PRO A 256 17.53 -18.00 -5.53
N THR A 257 17.15 -19.12 -4.92
CA THR A 257 17.75 -20.43 -5.22
C THR A 257 17.44 -20.82 -6.65
N LYS A 258 16.16 -20.82 -7.03
CA LYS A 258 15.74 -21.08 -8.42
C LYS A 258 16.32 -20.06 -9.39
N LYS A 259 16.21 -18.76 -9.07
CA LYS A 259 16.71 -17.70 -9.96
C LYS A 259 18.21 -17.82 -10.23
N THR A 260 19.01 -18.20 -9.23
CA THR A 260 20.45 -18.39 -9.39
C THR A 260 20.79 -19.48 -10.42
N GLU A 261 19.89 -20.46 -10.64
CA GLU A 261 20.08 -21.45 -11.70
C GLU A 261 20.04 -20.83 -13.10
N TYR A 262 19.39 -19.68 -13.28
CA TYR A 262 19.29 -18.94 -14.54
C TYR A 262 20.28 -17.76 -14.64
N GLU A 263 20.86 -17.33 -13.52
CA GLU A 263 21.94 -16.33 -13.46
C GLU A 263 23.32 -16.97 -13.73
N CYS A 264 23.48 -17.60 -14.89
CA CYS A 264 24.70 -18.32 -15.29
C CYS A 264 24.98 -18.24 -16.80
N THR A 265 26.13 -18.78 -17.22
CA THR A 265 26.54 -18.88 -18.64
C THR A 265 25.55 -19.66 -19.51
N GLU A 266 24.84 -20.62 -18.93
CA GLU A 266 23.83 -21.44 -19.64
C GLU A 266 22.39 -20.90 -19.47
N GLY A 267 22.21 -19.72 -18.87
CA GLY A 267 20.89 -19.16 -18.54
C GLY A 267 19.90 -19.18 -19.71
N LEU A 268 20.30 -18.62 -20.86
CA LEU A 268 19.47 -18.63 -22.07
C LEU A 268 19.14 -20.05 -22.56
N GLN A 269 20.09 -20.99 -22.47
CA GLN A 269 19.85 -22.36 -22.92
C GLN A 269 18.82 -23.06 -22.03
N LYS A 270 18.89 -22.85 -20.70
CA LYS A 270 17.89 -23.38 -19.75
C LYS A 270 16.51 -22.81 -20.04
N ILE A 271 16.41 -21.49 -20.21
CA ILE A 271 15.14 -20.81 -20.56
C ILE A 271 14.56 -21.37 -21.87
N GLN A 272 15.38 -21.55 -22.89
CA GLN A 272 14.94 -22.15 -24.15
C GLN A 272 14.51 -23.62 -24.00
N GLN A 273 15.15 -24.38 -23.10
CA GLN A 273 14.73 -25.75 -22.79
C GLN A 273 13.37 -25.75 -22.10
N ASP A 274 13.14 -24.85 -21.16
CA ASP A 274 11.87 -24.74 -20.44
C ASP A 274 10.73 -24.32 -21.36
N ILE A 275 10.97 -23.34 -22.24
CA ILE A 275 10.02 -22.99 -23.31
C ILE A 275 9.69 -24.22 -24.19
N ARG A 276 10.69 -25.04 -24.56
CA ARG A 276 10.49 -26.23 -25.41
C ARG A 276 9.79 -27.40 -24.72
N LYS A 277 9.82 -27.49 -23.39
CA LYS A 277 9.11 -28.56 -22.64
C LYS A 277 7.60 -28.44 -22.76
N THR A 278 7.11 -27.27 -23.14
CA THR A 278 5.68 -26.97 -23.27
C THR A 278 5.24 -27.03 -24.74
N THR A 279 3.98 -27.38 -25.02
CA THR A 279 3.40 -27.35 -26.37
C THR A 279 2.60 -26.06 -26.62
N THR A 280 3.24 -24.92 -26.42
CA THR A 280 2.59 -23.60 -26.31
C THR A 280 3.00 -22.63 -27.44
N LEU A 281 2.46 -21.41 -27.45
CA LEU A 281 2.76 -20.39 -28.47
C LEU A 281 4.26 -20.06 -28.52
N MET A 282 4.90 -19.84 -27.36
CA MET A 282 6.34 -19.58 -27.26
C MET A 282 7.16 -20.74 -27.81
N SER A 283 6.80 -21.99 -27.50
CA SER A 283 7.52 -23.16 -28.01
C SER A 283 7.46 -23.28 -29.54
N GLN A 284 6.30 -22.95 -30.12
CA GLN A 284 6.06 -23.05 -31.56
C GLN A 284 6.71 -21.90 -32.33
N LEU A 285 6.86 -20.73 -31.71
CA LEU A 285 7.36 -19.51 -32.35
C LEU A 285 8.81 -19.13 -31.97
N GLY A 286 9.35 -19.65 -30.86
CA GLY A 286 10.61 -19.22 -30.22
C GLY A 286 11.89 -19.81 -30.80
N GLY A 287 11.80 -20.48 -31.95
CA GLY A 287 12.94 -21.01 -32.69
C GLY A 287 13.40 -20.06 -33.80
N ASN A 288 13.16 -20.47 -35.05
CA ASN A 288 13.57 -19.72 -36.24
C ASN A 288 12.47 -18.77 -36.72
N LEU A 289 12.87 -17.79 -37.54
CA LEU A 289 11.94 -16.98 -38.31
C LEU A 289 11.20 -17.85 -39.33
N PHE A 290 9.87 -17.81 -39.31
CA PHE A 290 9.06 -18.61 -40.24
C PHE A 290 8.59 -17.81 -41.46
N SER A 291 8.36 -18.53 -42.56
CA SER A 291 7.64 -18.02 -43.73
C SER A 291 6.21 -17.65 -43.35
N VAL A 292 5.63 -16.64 -44.01
CA VAL A 292 4.24 -16.20 -43.77
C VAL A 292 3.25 -17.34 -44.01
N GLU A 293 3.50 -18.20 -44.99
CA GLU A 293 2.66 -19.36 -45.33
C GLU A 293 2.60 -20.34 -44.15
N LYS A 294 3.76 -20.72 -43.60
CA LYS A 294 3.83 -21.54 -42.39
C LYS A 294 3.12 -20.90 -41.20
N LEU A 295 3.33 -19.60 -40.95
CA LEU A 295 2.68 -18.89 -39.85
C LEU A 295 1.14 -18.87 -39.97
N LYS A 296 0.61 -18.84 -41.20
CA LYS A 296 -0.83 -18.96 -41.44
C LYS A 296 -1.39 -20.36 -41.16
N THR A 297 -0.56 -21.40 -41.25
CA THR A 297 -0.98 -22.78 -40.91
C THR A 297 -0.94 -23.09 -39.40
N LEU A 298 -0.19 -22.30 -38.63
CA LEU A 298 -0.12 -22.48 -37.18
C LEU A 298 -1.37 -21.90 -36.52
N SER A 299 -2.09 -22.73 -35.77
CA SER A 299 -3.13 -22.29 -34.84
C SER A 299 -2.64 -22.49 -33.42
N PHE A 300 -2.58 -21.41 -32.63
CA PHE A 300 -2.25 -21.45 -31.21
C PHE A 300 -3.50 -21.55 -30.34
N LEU A 301 -4.67 -21.38 -30.95
CA LEU A 301 -5.97 -21.52 -30.32
C LEU A 301 -6.37 -23.00 -30.42
N THR A 302 -5.63 -23.87 -29.75
CA THR A 302 -5.68 -25.33 -29.94
C THR A 302 -6.98 -26.01 -29.49
N ASP A 303 -7.91 -25.30 -28.87
CA ASP A 303 -9.25 -25.79 -28.56
C ASP A 303 -10.29 -24.68 -28.77
N GLU A 304 -10.67 -24.37 -30.01
CA GLU A 304 -11.80 -23.46 -30.25
C GLU A 304 -13.15 -24.03 -29.84
N LYS A 305 -13.21 -25.28 -29.34
CA LYS A 305 -14.46 -25.85 -28.84
C LYS A 305 -15.05 -24.90 -27.79
N PRO A 306 -16.27 -24.37 -28.03
CA PRO A 306 -16.91 -23.49 -27.08
C PRO A 306 -17.22 -24.27 -25.82
N TYR A 307 -17.30 -23.57 -24.69
CA TYR A 307 -17.81 -24.17 -23.47
C TYR A 307 -19.24 -24.72 -23.70
N LEU A 308 -19.45 -25.99 -23.35
CA LEU A 308 -20.72 -26.67 -23.48
C LEU A 308 -21.41 -26.73 -22.12
N SER A 309 -22.35 -25.82 -21.89
CA SER A 309 -23.15 -25.76 -20.66
C SER A 309 -23.93 -27.05 -20.44
N GLY A 310 -23.89 -27.58 -19.22
CA GLY A 310 -24.57 -28.83 -18.84
C GLY A 310 -23.90 -30.13 -19.32
N SER A 311 -22.76 -30.06 -19.99
CA SER A 311 -21.96 -31.24 -20.33
C SER A 311 -21.09 -31.70 -19.15
N GLU A 312 -20.49 -32.89 -19.27
CA GLU A 312 -19.60 -33.43 -18.23
C GLU A 312 -18.37 -32.52 -18.00
N LEU A 313 -17.93 -32.46 -16.75
CA LEU A 313 -16.72 -31.76 -16.33
C LEU A 313 -15.47 -32.49 -16.82
N SER A 314 -15.11 -32.26 -18.07
CA SER A 314 -13.83 -32.69 -18.64
C SER A 314 -12.80 -31.55 -18.59
N SER A 315 -11.51 -31.89 -18.57
CA SER A 315 -10.43 -30.89 -18.64
C SER A 315 -10.53 -30.02 -19.89
N GLU A 316 -11.02 -30.56 -21.02
CA GLU A 316 -11.25 -29.80 -22.25
C GLU A 316 -12.36 -28.74 -22.05
N ASN A 317 -13.52 -29.14 -21.51
CA ASN A 317 -14.62 -28.21 -21.26
C ASN A 317 -14.28 -27.16 -20.19
N LEU A 318 -13.49 -27.54 -19.17
CA LEU A 318 -13.00 -26.61 -18.14
C LEU A 318 -12.05 -25.55 -18.72
N ARG A 319 -11.12 -25.94 -19.61
CA ARG A 319 -10.26 -24.98 -20.32
C ARG A 319 -11.08 -24.03 -21.19
N ALA A 320 -12.13 -24.53 -21.85
CA ALA A 320 -13.05 -23.70 -22.62
C ALA A 320 -13.80 -22.69 -21.71
N ALA A 321 -14.29 -23.13 -20.56
CA ALA A 321 -14.93 -22.26 -19.57
C ALA A 321 -13.97 -21.18 -19.04
N LEU A 322 -12.72 -21.55 -18.72
CA LEU A 322 -11.70 -20.62 -18.24
C LEU A 322 -11.38 -19.55 -19.29
N ARG A 323 -11.17 -19.97 -20.54
CA ARG A 323 -10.92 -19.08 -21.69
C ARG A 323 -12.10 -18.14 -21.96
N GLU A 324 -13.32 -18.57 -21.68
CA GLU A 324 -14.54 -17.76 -21.88
C GLU A 324 -14.89 -16.89 -20.67
N GLY A 325 -14.16 -16.98 -19.56
CA GLY A 325 -14.42 -16.22 -18.33
C GLY A 325 -15.70 -16.68 -17.63
N LYS A 326 -16.01 -17.98 -17.72
CA LYS A 326 -17.24 -18.59 -17.18
C LYS A 326 -17.03 -19.32 -15.85
N ILE A 327 -15.87 -19.15 -15.20
CA ILE A 327 -15.56 -19.83 -13.94
C ILE A 327 -15.43 -18.79 -12.84
N PHE A 328 -16.28 -18.87 -11.83
CA PHE A 328 -16.16 -18.08 -10.61
C PHE A 328 -15.64 -18.93 -9.44
N ALA A 329 -14.80 -18.34 -8.61
CA ALA A 329 -14.16 -19.00 -7.48
C ALA A 329 -14.51 -18.31 -6.16
N ARG A 330 -14.93 -19.12 -5.17
CA ARG A 330 -15.15 -18.71 -3.79
C ARG A 330 -14.07 -19.31 -2.89
N GLY A 331 -13.06 -18.51 -2.55
CA GLY A 331 -11.99 -18.95 -1.65
C GLY A 331 -12.39 -18.97 -0.17
N ILE A 332 -11.88 -19.95 0.58
CA ILE A 332 -12.02 -20.04 2.05
C ILE A 332 -10.61 -20.18 2.67
N ILE A 333 -10.08 -19.09 3.23
CA ILE A 333 -8.68 -19.01 3.71
C ILE A 333 -8.39 -19.98 4.86
N PHE A 334 -9.28 -20.02 5.86
CA PHE A 334 -9.13 -20.82 7.08
C PHE A 334 -10.21 -21.89 7.14
N SER A 335 -10.20 -22.78 6.15
CA SER A 335 -11.28 -23.75 5.85
C SER A 335 -11.78 -24.49 7.09
N SER A 336 -10.87 -24.99 7.94
CA SER A 336 -11.19 -25.80 9.12
C SER A 336 -11.43 -25.01 10.40
N CYS A 337 -11.10 -23.72 10.45
CA CYS A 337 -11.21 -22.94 11.68
C CYS A 337 -12.68 -22.78 12.12
N ARG A 338 -12.92 -22.81 13.44
CA ARG A 338 -14.28 -22.63 13.98
C ARG A 338 -14.69 -21.17 13.95
N ALA A 339 -15.91 -20.90 13.47
CA ALA A 339 -16.47 -19.56 13.47
C ALA A 339 -16.62 -19.00 14.90
N LYS A 340 -16.36 -17.71 15.12
CA LYS A 340 -16.46 -17.11 16.47
C LYS A 340 -17.86 -17.19 17.09
N LYS A 341 -18.91 -17.13 16.26
CA LYS A 341 -20.32 -17.08 16.70
C LYS A 341 -21.07 -18.42 16.57
N HIS A 342 -20.44 -19.42 15.96
CA HIS A 342 -21.08 -20.70 15.65
C HIS A 342 -20.11 -21.82 15.98
N ASP A 343 -20.61 -22.92 16.55
CA ASP A 343 -19.77 -24.08 16.87
C ASP A 343 -19.60 -25.00 15.66
N GLU A 344 -19.20 -24.43 14.53
CA GLU A 344 -18.99 -25.10 13.24
C GLU A 344 -17.78 -24.49 12.53
N SER A 345 -17.18 -25.22 11.57
CA SER A 345 -16.07 -24.71 10.76
C SER A 345 -16.53 -23.58 9.82
N LEU A 346 -15.61 -22.73 9.37
CA LEU A 346 -15.92 -21.68 8.39
C LEU A 346 -16.46 -22.26 7.08
N THR A 347 -15.97 -23.45 6.69
CA THR A 347 -16.49 -24.20 5.55
C THR A 347 -17.91 -24.69 5.78
N ALA A 348 -18.20 -25.32 6.91
CA ALA A 348 -19.55 -25.77 7.26
C ALA A 348 -20.54 -24.59 7.29
N LEU A 349 -20.12 -23.45 7.87
CA LEU A 349 -20.92 -22.22 7.87
C LEU A 349 -21.22 -21.71 6.45
N GLU A 350 -20.27 -21.80 5.53
CA GLU A 350 -20.49 -21.40 4.13
C GLU A 350 -21.45 -22.35 3.43
N LEU A 351 -21.21 -23.66 3.51
CA LEU A 351 -22.04 -24.68 2.89
C LEU A 351 -23.47 -24.66 3.43
N ARG A 352 -23.65 -24.63 4.75
CA ARG A 352 -24.97 -24.53 5.38
C ARG A 352 -25.77 -23.30 4.92
N LYS A 353 -25.09 -22.22 4.56
CA LYS A 353 -25.74 -21.04 3.97
C LYS A 353 -26.08 -21.25 2.50
N THR A 354 -25.20 -21.91 1.74
CA THR A 354 -25.41 -22.21 0.33
C THR A 354 -26.57 -23.21 0.14
N PHE A 355 -26.67 -24.25 0.98
CA PHE A 355 -27.74 -25.27 0.95
C PHE A 355 -29.11 -24.79 1.48
N ARG A 356 -29.31 -23.49 1.72
CA ARG A 356 -30.61 -23.00 2.19
C ARG A 356 -31.64 -23.09 1.07
N ALA A 357 -32.80 -23.64 1.40
CA ALA A 357 -33.94 -23.73 0.51
C ALA A 357 -35.19 -23.13 1.16
N THR A 358 -35.99 -22.42 0.36
CA THR A 358 -37.28 -21.89 0.80
C THR A 358 -38.18 -23.04 1.29
N GLY A 359 -38.80 -22.86 2.46
CA GLY A 359 -39.61 -23.88 3.12
C GLY A 359 -38.83 -24.74 4.12
N ILE A 360 -37.50 -24.77 4.06
CA ILE A 360 -36.64 -25.43 5.06
C ILE A 360 -36.23 -24.42 6.14
N PRO A 361 -36.58 -24.64 7.42
CA PRO A 361 -36.19 -23.73 8.50
C PRO A 361 -34.66 -23.65 8.66
N THR A 362 -34.09 -22.45 8.54
CA THR A 362 -32.68 -22.22 8.89
C THR A 362 -32.48 -22.11 10.40
N GLN A 363 -31.24 -22.32 10.87
CA GLN A 363 -30.83 -22.10 12.28
C GLN A 363 -30.96 -20.63 12.77
N SER A 364 -31.43 -19.72 11.92
CA SER A 364 -31.62 -18.33 12.28
C SER A 364 -32.81 -18.16 13.22
N LYS A 365 -32.66 -17.33 14.25
CA LYS A 365 -33.77 -16.91 15.13
C LYS A 365 -34.69 -15.84 14.53
N LYS A 366 -34.52 -15.49 13.25
CA LYS A 366 -35.33 -14.45 12.58
C LYS A 366 -36.61 -15.07 12.02
N ASP A 367 -37.69 -14.31 11.99
CA ASP A 367 -39.00 -14.78 11.51
C ASP A 367 -38.94 -15.30 10.07
N ASN A 368 -38.15 -14.64 9.21
CA ASN A 368 -37.93 -15.03 7.82
C ASN A 368 -36.99 -16.25 7.64
N ARG A 369 -36.84 -17.12 8.66
CA ARG A 369 -35.90 -18.26 8.61
C ARG A 369 -36.26 -19.33 7.59
N VAL A 370 -37.53 -19.41 7.17
CA VAL A 370 -38.04 -20.34 6.14
C VAL A 370 -38.06 -19.71 4.74
N GLU A 371 -37.89 -18.40 4.63
CA GLU A 371 -37.92 -17.66 3.35
C GLU A 371 -36.52 -17.53 2.72
N LYS A 372 -35.48 -18.04 3.38
CA LYS A 372 -34.10 -17.88 2.94
C LYS A 372 -33.76 -18.95 1.92
N SER A 373 -33.22 -18.51 0.80
CA SER A 373 -32.62 -19.36 -0.23
C SER A 373 -31.17 -18.93 -0.44
N GLY A 374 -30.29 -19.93 -0.62
CA GLY A 374 -28.88 -19.76 -0.90
C GLY A 374 -28.12 -18.79 0.02
N ASN A 375 -26.98 -18.36 -0.50
CA ASN A 375 -25.98 -17.56 0.19
C ASN A 375 -25.74 -16.25 -0.57
N PRO A 376 -26.62 -15.25 -0.37
CA PRO A 376 -26.55 -13.99 -1.09
C PRO A 376 -25.34 -13.14 -0.68
N SER A 377 -24.95 -12.26 -1.59
CA SER A 377 -23.90 -11.25 -1.40
C SER A 377 -22.56 -11.85 -0.97
N ARG A 378 -22.10 -12.86 -1.71
CA ARG A 378 -20.79 -13.47 -1.54
C ARG A 378 -19.80 -12.93 -2.54
N SER A 379 -18.59 -12.68 -2.06
CA SER A 379 -17.46 -12.27 -2.89
C SER A 379 -16.87 -13.50 -3.59
N VAL A 380 -16.89 -13.47 -4.92
CA VAL A 380 -16.28 -14.48 -5.80
C VAL A 380 -15.35 -13.83 -6.82
N THR A 381 -14.34 -14.57 -7.26
CA THR A 381 -13.39 -14.15 -8.31
C THR A 381 -13.80 -14.75 -9.64
N MET A 382 -13.78 -14.01 -10.74
CA MET A 382 -13.74 -14.63 -12.06
C MET A 382 -12.31 -15.10 -12.37
N LEU A 383 -12.13 -16.41 -12.58
CA LEU A 383 -10.83 -17.00 -12.95
C LEU A 383 -10.51 -16.74 -14.42
N GLY A 384 -9.22 -16.70 -14.75
CA GLY A 384 -8.72 -16.46 -16.10
C GLY A 384 -7.26 -15.99 -16.11
N HIS A 385 -6.86 -15.38 -17.23
CA HIS A 385 -5.49 -14.94 -17.50
C HIS A 385 -4.88 -14.13 -16.33
N GLY A 386 -3.86 -14.69 -15.68
CA GLY A 386 -3.11 -14.02 -14.61
C GLY A 386 -3.89 -13.79 -13.31
N THR A 387 -5.07 -14.40 -13.14
CA THR A 387 -5.90 -14.15 -11.96
C THR A 387 -5.50 -15.03 -10.78
N VAL A 388 -5.02 -14.41 -9.71
CA VAL A 388 -4.73 -15.10 -8.45
C VAL A 388 -5.99 -15.34 -7.62
N THR A 389 -6.03 -16.44 -6.87
CA THR A 389 -7.15 -16.77 -5.99
C THR A 389 -6.97 -16.14 -4.60
N TYR A 390 -8.09 -15.83 -3.96
CA TYR A 390 -8.07 -15.29 -2.60
C TYR A 390 -7.59 -16.32 -1.56
N ALA A 391 -7.85 -17.61 -1.79
CA ALA A 391 -7.41 -18.71 -0.94
C ALA A 391 -6.75 -19.82 -1.78
N ARG A 392 -5.96 -20.69 -1.12
CA ARG A 392 -5.31 -21.85 -1.76
C ARG A 392 -6.31 -22.91 -2.20
N ALA A 393 -7.48 -22.97 -1.60
CA ALA A 393 -8.58 -23.82 -2.02
C ALA A 393 -9.93 -23.13 -1.79
N GLY A 394 -10.95 -23.62 -2.50
CA GLY A 394 -12.31 -23.13 -2.38
C GLY A 394 -13.26 -23.83 -3.33
N PHE A 395 -14.43 -23.23 -3.53
CA PHE A 395 -15.45 -23.77 -4.41
C PHE A 395 -15.50 -23.03 -5.74
N LEU A 396 -15.90 -23.73 -6.80
CA LEU A 396 -16.14 -23.17 -8.13
C LEU A 396 -17.63 -23.13 -8.45
N VAL A 397 -18.00 -22.12 -9.21
CA VAL A 397 -19.30 -21.98 -9.88
C VAL A 397 -19.03 -21.82 -11.37
N LEU A 398 -19.65 -22.66 -12.19
CA LEU A 398 -19.48 -22.73 -13.63
C LEU A 398 -20.69 -22.11 -14.33
N ASP A 399 -20.43 -21.34 -15.39
CA ASP A 399 -21.45 -20.66 -16.19
C ASP A 399 -22.46 -19.84 -15.36
N PRO A 400 -21.97 -18.95 -14.47
CA PRO A 400 -22.82 -18.21 -13.54
C PRO A 400 -23.82 -17.31 -14.27
N THR A 401 -25.07 -17.27 -13.79
CA THR A 401 -26.12 -16.46 -14.43
C THR A 401 -26.03 -14.98 -14.01
N LEU A 402 -26.40 -14.07 -14.92
CA LEU A 402 -26.45 -12.62 -14.61
C LEU A 402 -27.47 -12.27 -13.51
N ALA A 403 -28.49 -13.12 -13.32
CA ALA A 403 -29.50 -12.94 -12.29
C ALA A 403 -28.92 -13.12 -10.87
N GLN A 404 -27.99 -14.06 -10.70
CA GLN A 404 -27.31 -14.34 -9.43
C GLN A 404 -26.20 -13.31 -9.12
N ILE A 405 -25.69 -12.61 -10.12
CA ILE A 405 -24.71 -11.54 -9.92
C ILE A 405 -25.43 -10.30 -9.40
N GLU A 406 -25.05 -9.83 -8.21
CA GLU A 406 -25.51 -8.55 -7.67
C GLU A 406 -24.67 -7.40 -8.26
N LYS A 407 -23.35 -7.60 -8.30
CA LYS A 407 -22.41 -6.56 -8.74
C LYS A 407 -21.09 -7.14 -9.25
N VAL A 408 -20.48 -6.48 -10.23
CA VAL A 408 -19.15 -6.78 -10.75
C VAL A 408 -18.22 -5.60 -10.44
N HIS A 409 -17.13 -5.87 -9.75
CA HIS A 409 -16.09 -4.90 -9.44
C HIS A 409 -14.80 -5.26 -10.19
N GLY A 410 -14.16 -4.26 -10.79
CA GLY A 410 -12.86 -4.43 -11.46
C GLY A 410 -11.69 -4.71 -10.51
N GLY A 411 -11.91 -4.69 -9.20
CA GLY A 411 -10.92 -4.97 -8.15
C GLY A 411 -11.63 -5.16 -6.80
N ASP A 412 -10.87 -5.46 -5.76
CA ASP A 412 -11.38 -5.65 -4.39
C ASP A 412 -12.17 -4.41 -3.91
N ALA A 413 -13.46 -4.59 -3.64
CA ALA A 413 -14.34 -3.56 -3.11
C ALA A 413 -14.55 -3.70 -1.60
N GLY A 414 -13.84 -4.64 -0.96
CA GLY A 414 -13.89 -4.90 0.48
C GLY A 414 -15.28 -5.30 0.94
N THR A 415 -16.09 -5.94 0.07
CA THR A 415 -17.47 -6.28 0.44
C THR A 415 -17.55 -7.38 1.51
N GLY A 416 -16.44 -8.10 1.72
CA GLY A 416 -16.27 -9.03 2.84
C GLY A 416 -16.44 -8.41 4.23
N VAL A 417 -16.31 -7.08 4.38
CA VAL A 417 -16.34 -6.37 5.68
C VAL A 417 -17.70 -5.71 5.98
N GLY A 418 -18.72 -5.91 5.14
CA GLY A 418 -20.06 -5.43 5.46
C GLY A 418 -20.92 -5.22 4.23
N LYS A 419 -22.22 -5.46 4.41
CA LYS A 419 -23.27 -5.27 3.40
C LYS A 419 -23.40 -3.78 3.07
N LYS A 420 -22.53 -3.24 2.21
CA LYS A 420 -22.63 -1.84 1.78
C LYS A 420 -23.73 -1.70 0.73
N LEU A 421 -24.56 -0.70 0.93
CA LEU A 421 -25.64 -0.26 0.03
C LEU A 421 -25.04 0.35 -1.25
N ALA A 422 -24.54 -0.50 -2.15
CA ALA A 422 -24.18 -0.07 -3.49
C ALA A 422 -25.42 -0.03 -4.40
N LYS A 423 -25.46 0.92 -5.36
CA LYS A 423 -26.47 0.94 -6.42
C LYS A 423 -26.44 -0.39 -7.17
N ARG A 424 -27.58 -1.06 -7.27
CA ARG A 424 -27.75 -2.30 -8.05
C ARG A 424 -27.41 -2.02 -9.52
N GLN A 425 -26.64 -2.93 -10.13
CA GLN A 425 -26.40 -2.92 -11.57
C GLN A 425 -27.58 -3.59 -12.29
N THR A 426 -27.98 -3.03 -13.41
CA THR A 426 -28.87 -3.67 -14.40
C THR A 426 -28.17 -4.85 -15.05
N GLU A 427 -28.91 -5.77 -15.68
CA GLU A 427 -28.30 -6.92 -16.37
C GLU A 427 -27.33 -6.51 -17.48
N SER A 428 -27.65 -5.46 -18.25
CA SER A 428 -26.75 -4.92 -19.27
C SER A 428 -25.44 -4.41 -18.65
N GLU A 429 -25.54 -3.64 -17.56
CA GLU A 429 -24.35 -3.14 -16.85
C GLU A 429 -23.49 -4.28 -16.29
N LYS A 430 -24.11 -5.37 -15.79
CA LYS A 430 -23.38 -6.56 -15.31
C LYS A 430 -22.66 -7.27 -16.47
N SER A 431 -23.36 -7.52 -17.57
CA SER A 431 -22.79 -8.13 -18.78
C SER A 431 -21.60 -7.32 -19.30
N ASP A 432 -21.75 -6.01 -19.44
CA ASP A 432 -20.68 -5.14 -19.94
C ASP A 432 -19.50 -5.08 -18.97
N ALA A 433 -19.77 -5.08 -17.66
CA ALA A 433 -18.74 -5.13 -16.64
C ALA A 433 -17.95 -6.46 -16.65
N LEU A 434 -18.61 -7.60 -16.83
CA LEU A 434 -17.95 -8.91 -16.98
C LEU A 434 -17.07 -8.96 -18.23
N LYS A 435 -17.60 -8.54 -19.38
CA LYS A 435 -16.83 -8.48 -20.64
C LYS A 435 -15.61 -7.59 -20.48
N LYS A 436 -15.78 -6.43 -19.85
CA LYS A 436 -14.67 -5.52 -19.56
C LYS A 436 -13.65 -6.18 -18.62
N LEU A 437 -14.09 -6.83 -17.56
CA LEU A 437 -13.21 -7.50 -16.61
C LEU A 437 -12.37 -8.60 -17.29
N HIS A 438 -13.03 -9.46 -18.08
CA HIS A 438 -12.36 -10.53 -18.83
C HIS A 438 -11.34 -9.92 -19.81
N PHE A 439 -11.76 -8.92 -20.59
CA PHE A 439 -10.85 -8.22 -21.50
C PHE A 439 -9.62 -7.63 -20.78
N GLN A 440 -9.77 -7.11 -19.55
CA GLN A 440 -8.62 -6.64 -18.78
C GLN A 440 -7.72 -7.76 -18.26
N GLN A 441 -8.26 -8.92 -17.88
CA GLN A 441 -7.44 -10.09 -17.54
C GLN A 441 -6.58 -10.51 -18.72
N GLN A 442 -7.14 -10.54 -19.93
CA GLN A 442 -6.42 -10.85 -21.17
C GLN A 442 -5.30 -9.84 -21.49
N LYS A 443 -5.43 -8.59 -21.05
CA LYS A 443 -4.37 -7.57 -21.15
C LYS A 443 -3.26 -7.71 -20.10
N GLY A 444 -3.34 -8.66 -19.18
CA GLY A 444 -2.34 -8.86 -18.13
C GLY A 444 -2.81 -8.61 -16.70
N GLY A 445 -4.11 -8.27 -16.50
CA GLY A 445 -4.72 -8.12 -15.18
C GLY A 445 -4.78 -6.67 -14.65
N PHE A 446 -5.57 -6.43 -13.60
CA PHE A 446 -5.85 -5.10 -13.03
C PHE A 446 -4.96 -4.78 -11.81
N THR A 447 -4.32 -3.61 -11.77
CA THR A 447 -3.85 -2.97 -10.51
C THR A 447 -4.67 -1.75 -10.19
N ALA A 448 -5.51 -1.83 -9.15
CA ALA A 448 -6.08 -0.65 -8.50
C ALA A 448 -5.58 -0.43 -7.07
N TYR A 449 -4.89 -1.39 -6.45
CA TYR A 449 -4.45 -1.27 -5.07
C TYR A 449 -2.97 -0.93 -4.93
N LYS A 450 -2.68 0.22 -4.30
CA LYS A 450 -1.37 0.59 -3.76
C LYS A 450 -0.78 -0.46 -2.77
N ARG A 451 -1.57 -1.47 -2.37
CA ARG A 451 -1.18 -2.55 -1.46
C ARG A 451 -0.95 -3.92 -2.12
N GLY A 452 -0.90 -4.02 -3.46
CA GLY A 452 -0.28 -5.16 -4.13
C GLY A 452 -1.15 -6.40 -4.39
N PHE A 453 -2.47 -6.24 -4.50
CA PHE A 453 -3.40 -7.36 -4.70
C PHE A 453 -4.31 -7.11 -5.91
N SER A 454 -4.28 -8.02 -6.91
CA SER A 454 -5.12 -7.98 -8.11
C SER A 454 -6.19 -9.07 -8.07
N HIS A 455 -6.98 -9.12 -7.00
CA HIS A 455 -8.21 -9.91 -6.96
C HIS A 455 -9.37 -9.08 -7.51
N ASN A 456 -10.10 -9.61 -8.49
CA ASN A 456 -11.38 -9.04 -8.94
C ASN A 456 -12.51 -9.54 -8.07
N GLU A 457 -13.44 -8.67 -7.70
CA GLU A 457 -14.54 -9.02 -6.80
C GLU A 457 -15.88 -8.97 -7.53
N ILE A 458 -16.60 -10.08 -7.52
CA ILE A 458 -17.97 -10.19 -7.99
C ILE A 458 -18.84 -10.51 -6.78
N THR A 459 -19.85 -9.69 -6.52
CA THR A 459 -20.86 -9.98 -5.52
C THR A 459 -21.90 -10.89 -6.15
N TYR A 460 -22.02 -12.11 -5.64
CA TYR A 460 -22.77 -13.21 -6.22
C TYR A 460 -23.70 -13.87 -5.19
N HIS A 461 -24.88 -14.31 -5.63
CA HIS A 461 -25.75 -15.19 -4.88
C HIS A 461 -25.35 -16.64 -5.16
N VAL A 462 -24.63 -17.26 -4.22
CA VAL A 462 -24.26 -18.67 -4.33
C VAL A 462 -25.41 -19.54 -3.84
N ASP A 463 -26.00 -20.36 -4.70
CA ASP A 463 -27.01 -21.37 -4.34
C ASP A 463 -26.53 -22.81 -4.62
N HIS A 464 -25.46 -22.99 -5.38
CA HIS A 464 -24.79 -24.26 -5.61
C HIS A 464 -23.29 -24.06 -5.84
N TYR A 465 -22.55 -25.18 -5.85
CA TYR A 465 -21.15 -25.27 -6.25
C TYR A 465 -21.00 -26.47 -7.18
N ASP A 466 -20.20 -26.31 -8.23
CA ASP A 466 -20.01 -27.36 -9.26
C ASP A 466 -18.75 -28.19 -9.02
N ALA A 467 -17.75 -27.60 -8.38
CA ALA A 467 -16.47 -28.23 -8.11
C ALA A 467 -15.74 -27.57 -6.93
N ILE A 468 -14.63 -28.17 -6.53
CA ILE A 468 -13.66 -27.62 -5.59
C ILE A 468 -12.38 -27.34 -6.37
N TYR A 469 -11.75 -26.19 -6.14
CA TYR A 469 -10.43 -25.92 -6.66
C TYR A 469 -9.39 -25.96 -5.56
N TYR A 470 -8.16 -26.29 -5.94
CA TYR A 470 -6.97 -25.83 -5.25
C TYR A 470 -5.97 -25.20 -6.22
N SER A 471 -5.09 -24.36 -5.68
CA SER A 471 -4.08 -23.63 -6.43
C SER A 471 -2.71 -23.79 -5.78
N SER A 472 -1.70 -24.05 -6.60
CA SER A 472 -0.29 -23.98 -6.21
C SER A 472 0.25 -22.55 -6.26
N ASP A 473 -0.42 -21.65 -6.99
CA ASP A 473 -0.07 -20.23 -7.00
C ASP A 473 -0.24 -19.65 -5.59
N THR A 474 0.64 -18.73 -5.21
CA THR A 474 0.49 -17.99 -3.95
C THR A 474 -0.83 -17.22 -3.93
N ARG A 475 -1.51 -17.23 -2.79
CA ARG A 475 -2.76 -16.46 -2.62
C ARG A 475 -2.48 -14.97 -2.50
N VAL A 476 -3.54 -14.19 -2.64
CA VAL A 476 -3.51 -12.73 -2.55
C VAL A 476 -2.68 -12.24 -1.36
N GLU A 477 -2.98 -12.67 -0.13
CA GLU A 477 -2.36 -12.14 1.11
C GLU A 477 -0.86 -12.42 1.25
N GLU A 478 -0.30 -13.41 0.54
CA GLU A 478 1.12 -13.77 0.58
C GLU A 478 2.01 -12.80 -0.22
N ASN A 479 1.44 -11.99 -1.11
CA ASN A 479 2.18 -11.01 -1.92
C ASN A 479 2.72 -9.80 -1.12
N GLY A 480 2.44 -9.72 0.19
CA GLY A 480 2.84 -8.62 1.06
C GLY A 480 3.94 -8.95 2.08
N SER A 481 4.23 -10.22 2.36
CA SER A 481 4.88 -10.61 3.63
C SER A 481 5.71 -11.89 3.59
N VAL A 482 6.34 -12.24 2.46
CA VAL A 482 6.97 -13.56 2.32
C VAL A 482 8.42 -13.51 1.87
N GLY A 483 9.30 -13.98 2.76
CA GLY A 483 10.65 -14.41 2.43
C GLY A 483 10.68 -15.72 1.64
N VAL A 484 11.74 -15.87 0.86
CA VAL A 484 12.20 -16.92 -0.08
C VAL A 484 11.71 -18.38 0.10
N ASN A 485 11.41 -18.86 1.31
CA ASN A 485 11.24 -20.30 1.58
C ASN A 485 9.79 -20.84 1.63
N LYS A 486 8.75 -20.03 1.38
CA LYS A 486 7.35 -20.45 1.59
C LYS A 486 6.66 -21.14 0.40
N LEU A 487 7.31 -21.26 -0.76
CA LEU A 487 6.69 -21.79 -1.99
C LEU A 487 6.60 -23.33 -2.03
N SER A 488 7.43 -24.05 -1.27
CA SER A 488 7.57 -25.52 -1.43
C SER A 488 6.39 -26.34 -0.91
N CYS A 489 5.54 -25.79 -0.05
CA CYS A 489 4.39 -26.49 0.54
C CYS A 489 3.02 -26.09 -0.04
N CYS A 490 2.96 -25.06 -0.90
CA CYS A 490 1.70 -24.47 -1.37
C CYS A 490 0.74 -25.50 -2.02
N GLU A 491 1.26 -26.41 -2.85
CA GLU A 491 0.44 -27.43 -3.52
C GLU A 491 -0.15 -28.45 -2.53
N ILE A 492 0.64 -28.96 -1.58
CA ILE A 492 0.18 -29.93 -0.58
C ILE A 492 -0.89 -29.30 0.32
N MET A 493 -0.66 -28.08 0.78
CA MET A 493 -1.64 -27.34 1.59
C MET A 493 -2.95 -27.08 0.82
N GLY A 494 -2.86 -26.78 -0.48
CA GLY A 494 -4.02 -26.64 -1.35
C GLY A 494 -4.83 -27.92 -1.44
N LYS A 495 -4.17 -29.06 -1.71
CA LYS A 495 -4.79 -30.39 -1.79
C LYS A 495 -5.48 -30.79 -0.49
N LEU A 496 -4.81 -30.67 0.65
CA LEU A 496 -5.37 -31.01 1.97
C LEU A 496 -6.59 -30.14 2.32
N ASN A 497 -6.58 -28.85 1.99
CA ASN A 497 -7.75 -27.99 2.14
C ASN A 497 -8.91 -28.40 1.21
N ALA A 498 -8.62 -28.79 -0.04
CA ALA A 498 -9.63 -29.28 -0.97
C ALA A 498 -10.31 -30.57 -0.48
N ILE A 499 -9.54 -31.50 0.10
CA ILE A 499 -10.08 -32.71 0.73
C ILE A 499 -11.00 -32.34 1.90
N PHE A 500 -10.57 -31.42 2.77
CA PHE A 500 -11.42 -30.94 3.88
C PHE A 500 -12.74 -30.35 3.36
N LEU A 501 -12.69 -29.51 2.33
CA LEU A 501 -13.86 -28.91 1.68
C LEU A 501 -14.81 -29.97 1.11
N GLN A 502 -14.27 -31.03 0.49
CA GLN A 502 -15.06 -32.11 -0.11
C GLN A 502 -15.80 -32.93 0.96
N HIS A 503 -15.13 -33.26 2.07
CA HIS A 503 -15.75 -33.96 3.19
C HIS A 503 -16.85 -33.14 3.88
N GLU A 504 -16.64 -31.83 4.08
CA GLU A 504 -17.68 -30.94 4.61
C GLU A 504 -18.88 -30.84 3.64
N TYR A 505 -18.62 -30.75 2.33
CA TYR A 505 -19.69 -30.73 1.33
C TYR A 505 -20.57 -31.98 1.43
N LYS A 506 -19.96 -33.16 1.45
CA LYS A 506 -20.68 -34.44 1.59
C LYS A 506 -21.50 -34.51 2.86
N THR A 507 -20.91 -34.05 3.97
CA THR A 507 -21.61 -34.00 5.27
C THR A 507 -22.84 -33.09 5.19
N GLN A 508 -22.69 -31.87 4.67
CA GLN A 508 -23.80 -30.93 4.53
C GLN A 508 -24.86 -31.43 3.53
N TYR A 509 -24.46 -32.09 2.45
CA TYR A 509 -25.35 -32.67 1.45
C TYR A 509 -26.32 -33.66 2.10
N HIS A 510 -25.80 -34.63 2.87
CA HIS A 510 -26.64 -35.62 3.55
C HIS A 510 -27.50 -35.00 4.67
N GLN A 511 -26.96 -34.05 5.44
CA GLN A 511 -27.74 -33.36 6.47
C GLN A 511 -28.94 -32.62 5.87
N THR A 512 -28.73 -31.90 4.76
CA THR A 512 -29.80 -31.19 4.05
C THR A 512 -30.82 -32.19 3.49
N LYS A 513 -30.37 -33.31 2.91
CA LYS A 513 -31.26 -34.37 2.42
C LYS A 513 -32.20 -34.88 3.51
N GLN A 514 -31.70 -35.10 4.73
CA GLN A 514 -32.52 -35.55 5.85
C GLN A 514 -33.57 -34.52 6.27
N GLU A 515 -33.25 -33.23 6.27
CA GLU A 515 -34.23 -32.18 6.58
C GLU A 515 -35.34 -32.09 5.51
N PHE A 516 -35.01 -32.32 4.23
CA PHE A 516 -35.99 -32.43 3.16
C PHE A 516 -36.92 -33.63 3.35
N LEU A 517 -36.38 -34.81 3.66
CA LEU A 517 -37.17 -36.02 3.95
C LEU A 517 -38.10 -35.83 5.16
N LYS A 518 -37.64 -35.08 6.17
CA LYS A 518 -38.44 -34.76 7.36
C LYS A 518 -39.56 -33.77 7.06
N GLN A 519 -39.27 -32.73 6.28
CA GLN A 519 -40.24 -31.69 5.92
C GLN A 519 -41.28 -32.20 4.91
N TRP A 520 -40.87 -33.12 4.05
CA TRP A 520 -41.65 -33.66 2.95
C TRP A 520 -41.46 -35.19 2.85
N PRO A 521 -42.16 -35.99 3.66
CA PRO A 521 -41.95 -37.44 3.73
C PRO A 521 -42.22 -38.19 2.42
N GLU A 522 -43.13 -37.69 1.58
CA GLU A 522 -43.55 -38.36 0.35
C GLU A 522 -42.72 -37.95 -0.88
N ASP A 523 -42.28 -36.69 -0.97
CA ASP A 523 -41.61 -36.13 -2.15
C ASP A 523 -40.28 -35.40 -1.85
N GLY A 524 -39.81 -35.44 -0.60
CA GLY A 524 -38.63 -34.70 -0.15
C GLY A 524 -37.34 -35.08 -0.86
N GLU A 525 -37.15 -36.38 -1.17
CA GLU A 525 -35.99 -36.81 -1.95
C GLU A 525 -36.00 -36.25 -3.36
N ALA A 526 -37.13 -36.34 -4.06
CA ALA A 526 -37.26 -35.80 -5.41
C ALA A 526 -37.04 -34.27 -5.43
N ARG A 527 -37.57 -33.54 -4.44
CA ARG A 527 -37.34 -32.10 -4.27
C ARG A 527 -35.87 -31.77 -4.01
N PHE A 528 -35.22 -32.55 -3.15
CA PHE A 528 -33.81 -32.36 -2.83
C PHE A 528 -32.91 -32.60 -4.07
N LEU A 529 -33.13 -33.72 -4.77
CA LEU A 529 -32.38 -34.05 -5.98
C LEU A 529 -32.62 -33.05 -7.11
N ALA A 530 -33.83 -32.51 -7.24
CA ALA A 530 -34.14 -31.45 -8.21
C ALA A 530 -33.38 -30.14 -7.93
N LEU A 531 -33.06 -29.85 -6.65
CA LEU A 531 -32.39 -28.62 -6.25
C LEU A 531 -30.86 -28.75 -6.16
N HIS A 532 -30.37 -29.90 -5.67
CA HIS A 532 -28.96 -30.09 -5.32
C HIS A 532 -28.26 -31.18 -6.16
N GLY A 533 -28.98 -31.84 -7.08
CA GLY A 533 -28.43 -32.92 -7.90
C GLY A 533 -28.21 -34.22 -7.13
N THR A 534 -27.70 -35.24 -7.82
CA THR A 534 -27.47 -36.60 -7.29
C THR A 534 -26.09 -36.81 -6.67
N ASN A 535 -25.15 -35.92 -6.94
CA ASN A 535 -23.75 -36.11 -6.55
C ASN A 535 -23.52 -35.55 -5.15
N ASP A 536 -23.20 -36.43 -4.20
CA ASP A 536 -22.87 -36.06 -2.82
C ASP A 536 -21.41 -35.57 -2.66
N THR A 537 -20.63 -35.62 -3.74
CA THR A 537 -19.19 -35.35 -3.78
C THR A 537 -18.88 -34.46 -4.97
N LEU A 538 -18.15 -33.36 -4.71
CA LEU A 538 -17.69 -32.45 -5.76
C LEU A 538 -16.33 -32.89 -6.32
N PRO A 539 -16.10 -32.78 -7.64
CA PRO A 539 -14.79 -33.01 -8.23
C PRO A 539 -13.77 -31.95 -7.75
N ILE A 540 -12.51 -32.37 -7.63
CA ILE A 540 -11.39 -31.48 -7.27
C ILE A 540 -10.62 -31.12 -8.53
N ILE A 541 -10.34 -29.83 -8.69
CA ILE A 541 -9.70 -29.24 -9.86
C ILE A 541 -8.43 -28.51 -9.44
N LYS A 542 -7.32 -28.74 -10.16
CA LYS A 542 -6.11 -27.94 -10.05
C LYS A 542 -6.26 -26.68 -10.91
N TYR A 543 -5.95 -25.52 -10.33
CA TYR A 543 -5.96 -24.23 -11.01
C TYR A 543 -4.61 -23.51 -10.86
N SER A 544 -4.17 -22.85 -11.92
CA SER A 544 -3.08 -21.86 -11.87
C SER A 544 -3.42 -20.66 -12.74
N GLY A 545 -3.50 -19.49 -12.11
CA GLY A 545 -3.65 -18.21 -12.81
C GLY A 545 -2.35 -17.76 -13.47
N ALA A 546 -1.19 -18.11 -12.91
CA ALA A 546 0.12 -17.84 -13.51
C ALA A 546 0.25 -18.49 -14.90
N HIS A 547 -0.21 -19.74 -15.01
CA HIS A 547 -0.17 -20.54 -16.25
C HIS A 547 -1.49 -20.52 -17.04
N ASN A 548 -2.54 -19.85 -16.53
CA ASN A 548 -3.93 -19.95 -17.03
C ASN A 548 -4.34 -21.40 -17.30
N HIS A 549 -4.00 -22.28 -16.36
CA HIS A 549 -4.20 -23.72 -16.45
C HIS A 549 -5.32 -24.15 -15.52
N ILE A 550 -6.13 -25.10 -15.99
CA ILE A 550 -7.16 -25.76 -15.20
C ILE A 550 -7.27 -27.22 -15.61
N GLU A 551 -7.36 -28.10 -14.62
CA GLU A 551 -7.33 -29.54 -14.85
C GLU A 551 -8.09 -30.30 -13.77
N LEU A 552 -8.88 -31.28 -14.20
CA LEU A 552 -9.55 -32.20 -13.30
C LEU A 552 -8.53 -33.19 -12.72
N GLU A 553 -8.52 -33.34 -11.40
CA GLU A 553 -7.64 -34.29 -10.74
C GLU A 553 -8.21 -35.70 -10.70
N SER A 554 -7.31 -36.68 -10.78
CA SER A 554 -7.66 -38.08 -10.57
C SER A 554 -8.09 -38.33 -9.14
N ALA A 555 -9.13 -39.13 -8.95
CA ALA A 555 -9.55 -39.58 -7.62
C ALA A 555 -8.42 -40.34 -6.88
N GLU A 556 -7.53 -41.01 -7.62
CA GLU A 556 -6.37 -41.72 -7.04
C GLU A 556 -5.40 -40.77 -6.31
N THR A 557 -5.29 -39.52 -6.77
CA THR A 557 -4.49 -38.47 -6.12
C THR A 557 -4.91 -38.26 -4.66
N PHE A 558 -6.18 -38.52 -4.34
CA PHE A 558 -6.77 -38.30 -3.02
C PHE A 558 -7.10 -39.61 -2.27
N SER A 559 -6.43 -40.71 -2.60
CA SER A 559 -6.50 -41.93 -1.79
C SER A 559 -6.04 -41.70 -0.35
N GLU A 560 -6.54 -42.50 0.60
CA GLU A 560 -6.15 -42.35 2.02
C GLU A 560 -4.64 -42.45 2.24
N ASP A 561 -3.95 -43.34 1.52
CA ASP A 561 -2.49 -43.50 1.59
C ASP A 561 -1.78 -42.23 1.13
N ASN A 562 -2.27 -41.60 0.04
CA ASN A 562 -1.75 -40.33 -0.43
C ASN A 562 -2.05 -39.18 0.55
N ILE A 563 -3.21 -39.18 1.22
CA ILE A 563 -3.54 -38.20 2.26
C ILE A 563 -2.58 -38.29 3.43
N VAL A 564 -2.32 -39.49 3.94
CA VAL A 564 -1.36 -39.74 5.02
C VAL A 564 0.03 -39.25 4.62
N LYS A 565 0.50 -39.63 3.42
CA LYS A 565 1.78 -39.19 2.88
C LYS A 565 1.87 -37.67 2.74
N MET A 566 0.82 -37.01 2.24
CA MET A 566 0.77 -35.55 2.08
C MET A 566 0.93 -34.83 3.43
N TRP A 567 0.27 -35.31 4.48
CA TRP A 567 0.44 -34.76 5.83
C TRP A 567 1.85 -34.97 6.38
N GLY A 568 2.41 -36.16 6.21
CA GLY A 568 3.79 -36.47 6.62
C GLY A 568 4.82 -35.58 5.92
N ASP A 569 4.70 -35.44 4.60
CA ASP A 569 5.60 -34.61 3.79
C ASP A 569 5.44 -33.12 4.15
N LEU A 570 4.22 -32.62 4.36
CA LEU A 570 3.98 -31.25 4.79
C LEU A 570 4.66 -30.97 6.14
N ALA A 571 4.46 -31.85 7.13
CA ALA A 571 5.07 -31.70 8.45
C ALA A 571 6.61 -31.73 8.37
N GLU A 572 7.19 -32.67 7.61
CA GLU A 572 8.64 -32.76 7.41
C GLU A 572 9.20 -31.49 6.76
N ILE A 573 8.57 -30.98 5.69
CA ILE A 573 9.01 -29.76 5.00
C ILE A 573 8.91 -28.54 5.93
N THR A 574 7.78 -28.36 6.62
CA THR A 574 7.59 -27.24 7.56
C THR A 574 8.64 -27.29 8.67
N MET A 575 8.81 -28.45 9.30
CA MET A 575 9.79 -28.62 10.36
C MET A 575 11.21 -28.33 9.87
N ARG A 576 11.62 -28.85 8.72
CA ARG A 576 12.95 -28.56 8.17
C ARG A 576 13.14 -27.08 7.89
N ASN A 577 12.15 -26.43 7.29
CA ASN A 577 12.22 -25.01 6.95
C ASN A 577 12.31 -24.10 8.18
N ASP A 578 11.64 -24.46 9.28
CA ASP A 578 11.58 -23.61 10.47
C ASP A 578 12.60 -24.01 11.54
N LEU A 579 13.05 -25.27 11.60
CA LEU A 579 14.21 -25.68 12.41
C LEU A 579 15.48 -24.97 11.96
N LEU A 580 15.62 -24.72 10.65
CA LEU A 580 16.73 -23.96 10.06
C LEU A 580 16.70 -22.46 10.39
N LYS A 581 15.59 -21.91 10.90
CA LYS A 581 15.45 -20.48 11.26
C LYS A 581 15.78 -20.18 12.73
N GLU A 582 16.50 -21.09 13.39
CA GLU A 582 17.17 -20.95 14.71
C GLU A 582 16.36 -20.48 15.94
N HIS A 583 15.04 -20.23 15.87
CA HIS A 583 14.32 -19.62 17.01
C HIS A 583 13.03 -20.29 17.50
N ASP A 584 12.50 -21.34 16.86
CA ASP A 584 11.22 -21.95 17.28
C ASP A 584 11.39 -23.34 17.96
N THR A 585 11.68 -23.33 19.27
CA THR A 585 11.67 -24.54 20.12
C THR A 585 10.25 -25.07 20.39
N GLY A 586 9.21 -24.29 20.07
CA GLY A 586 7.81 -24.67 20.28
C GLY A 586 7.35 -25.78 19.35
N LEU A 587 7.85 -25.81 18.11
CA LEU A 587 7.46 -26.84 17.12
C LEU A 587 7.90 -28.26 17.52
N CYS A 588 9.06 -28.40 18.15
CA CYS A 588 9.58 -29.69 18.60
C CYS A 588 8.70 -30.32 19.70
N SER A 589 8.05 -29.49 20.52
CA SER A 589 7.32 -29.89 21.72
C SER A 589 5.81 -29.71 21.65
N CYS A 590 5.29 -29.13 20.56
CA CYS A 590 3.86 -28.94 20.37
C CYS A 590 3.11 -30.27 20.17
N SER A 591 1.80 -30.24 20.46
CA SER A 591 0.94 -31.38 20.16
C SER A 591 0.87 -31.62 18.65
N ILE A 592 0.55 -32.84 18.25
CA ILE A 592 0.42 -33.16 16.81
C ILE A 592 -0.69 -32.35 16.15
N ASP A 593 -1.79 -32.06 16.88
CA ASP A 593 -2.86 -31.21 16.35
C ASP A 593 -2.42 -29.74 16.20
N ASP A 594 -1.61 -29.23 17.13
CA ASP A 594 -1.01 -27.91 17.01
C ASP A 594 -0.03 -27.84 15.83
N LEU A 595 0.76 -28.89 15.62
CA LEU A 595 1.66 -28.99 14.46
C LEU A 595 0.87 -28.99 13.16
N LYS A 596 -0.23 -29.75 13.06
CA LYS A 596 -1.11 -29.74 11.88
C LYS A 596 -1.67 -28.35 11.60
N ILE A 597 -2.13 -27.64 12.64
CA ILE A 597 -2.63 -26.25 12.52
C ILE A 597 -1.52 -25.33 12.03
N TYR A 598 -0.33 -25.43 12.61
CA TYR A 598 0.83 -24.63 12.24
C TYR A 598 1.24 -24.88 10.78
N CYS A 599 1.37 -26.14 10.38
CA CYS A 599 1.69 -26.55 9.02
C CYS A 599 0.69 -26.02 7.98
N MET A 600 -0.60 -26.00 8.30
CA MET A 600 -1.65 -25.55 7.37
C MET A 600 -1.82 -24.03 7.31
N TYR A 601 -1.52 -23.31 8.39
CA TYR A 601 -1.88 -21.89 8.52
C TYR A 601 -0.72 -20.94 8.83
N GLU A 602 0.51 -21.45 8.96
CA GLU A 602 1.74 -20.66 9.10
C GLU A 602 1.74 -19.73 10.35
N GLY A 603 1.11 -20.17 11.44
CA GLY A 603 1.17 -19.51 12.76
C GLY A 603 -0.18 -19.37 13.46
N MET A 604 -0.21 -19.66 14.77
CA MET A 604 -1.46 -19.67 15.54
C MET A 604 -2.08 -18.29 15.79
N GLN A 605 -1.27 -17.21 15.79
CA GLN A 605 -1.75 -15.87 16.16
C GLN A 605 -2.73 -15.29 15.13
N GLN A 606 -2.41 -15.41 13.84
CA GLN A 606 -3.28 -14.91 12.77
C GLN A 606 -4.64 -15.63 12.73
N VAL A 607 -4.64 -16.93 13.06
CA VAL A 607 -5.85 -17.74 13.07
C VAL A 607 -6.87 -17.26 14.11
N ASN A 608 -6.41 -16.78 15.28
CA ASN A 608 -7.27 -16.31 16.37
C ASN A 608 -8.10 -15.06 16.00
N GLU A 609 -7.65 -14.27 15.03
CA GLU A 609 -8.39 -13.11 14.54
C GLU A 609 -9.64 -13.50 13.75
N PHE A 610 -9.61 -14.65 13.06
CA PHE A 610 -10.69 -15.09 12.19
C PHE A 610 -11.59 -16.17 12.82
N GLY A 611 -11.03 -17.00 13.71
CA GLY A 611 -11.76 -18.10 14.32
C GLY A 611 -10.98 -18.76 15.46
N ARG A 612 -11.51 -19.87 15.98
CA ARG A 612 -10.71 -20.76 16.86
C ARG A 612 -9.97 -21.77 15.97
N PRO A 613 -8.63 -21.88 16.07
CA PRO A 613 -7.84 -22.81 15.27
C PRO A 613 -8.35 -24.25 15.43
N GLN A 614 -8.37 -25.00 14.33
CA GLN A 614 -8.71 -26.42 14.33
C GLN A 614 -7.96 -27.10 13.17
N SER A 615 -7.46 -28.30 13.40
CA SER A 615 -6.73 -29.05 12.37
C SER A 615 -7.58 -29.33 11.12
N ALA A 616 -6.96 -29.30 9.94
CA ALA A 616 -7.62 -29.55 8.66
C ALA A 616 -7.93 -31.04 8.40
N ASP A 617 -7.51 -31.95 9.27
CA ASP A 617 -7.96 -33.36 9.28
C ASP A 617 -9.18 -33.57 10.19
N SER A 618 -9.71 -32.52 10.82
CA SER A 618 -10.70 -32.66 11.89
C SER A 618 -12.06 -33.23 11.45
N ASN A 619 -12.35 -33.28 10.15
CA ASN A 619 -13.53 -33.92 9.61
C ASN A 619 -13.26 -35.30 8.97
N TYR A 620 -12.03 -35.83 9.12
CA TYR A 620 -11.69 -37.16 8.66
C TYR A 620 -12.27 -38.24 9.57
N PRO A 621 -12.47 -39.47 9.06
CA PRO A 621 -12.76 -40.63 9.88
C PRO A 621 -11.69 -40.83 10.98
N PRO A 622 -12.06 -41.35 12.17
CA PRO A 622 -11.11 -41.55 13.27
C PRO A 622 -9.87 -42.37 12.90
N GLU A 623 -10.05 -43.44 12.13
CA GLU A 623 -8.95 -44.32 11.68
C GLU A 623 -7.95 -43.57 10.80
N LEU A 624 -8.43 -42.72 9.88
CA LEU A 624 -7.56 -41.91 9.03
C LEU A 624 -6.81 -40.84 9.84
N LYS A 625 -7.46 -40.21 10.82
CA LYS A 625 -6.80 -39.24 11.73
C LYS A 625 -5.66 -39.88 12.51
N GLU A 626 -5.87 -41.08 13.03
CA GLU A 626 -4.84 -41.82 13.76
C GLU A 626 -3.65 -42.12 12.87
N ARG A 627 -3.89 -42.60 11.63
CA ARG A 627 -2.84 -42.84 10.64
C ARG A 627 -2.07 -41.57 10.28
N VAL A 628 -2.77 -40.45 10.07
CA VAL A 628 -2.15 -39.13 9.82
C VAL A 628 -1.30 -38.70 11.00
N SER A 629 -1.82 -38.77 12.23
CA SER A 629 -1.07 -38.38 13.43
C SER A 629 0.20 -39.22 13.60
N LYS A 630 0.10 -40.53 13.39
CA LYS A 630 1.23 -41.46 13.46
C LYS A 630 2.31 -41.15 12.44
N GLU A 631 1.94 -40.92 11.17
CA GLU A 631 2.91 -40.53 10.12
C GLU A 631 3.61 -39.22 10.47
N ILE A 632 2.87 -38.21 10.96
CA ILE A 632 3.48 -36.94 11.39
C ILE A 632 4.45 -37.16 12.56
N GLU A 633 4.09 -38.01 13.53
CA GLU A 633 4.99 -38.36 14.64
C GLU A 633 6.29 -39.02 14.16
N GLU A 634 6.20 -39.98 13.24
CA GLU A 634 7.34 -40.66 12.65
C GLU A 634 8.24 -39.69 11.87
N ARG A 635 7.65 -38.79 11.08
CA ARG A 635 8.38 -37.75 10.33
C ARG A 635 9.03 -36.72 11.27
N ARG A 636 8.33 -36.31 12.32
CA ARG A 636 8.88 -35.44 13.37
C ARG A 636 10.09 -36.09 14.04
N ALA A 637 9.98 -37.35 14.44
CA ALA A 637 11.08 -38.09 15.07
C ALA A 637 12.29 -38.21 14.14
N LYS A 638 12.07 -38.49 12.85
CA LYS A 638 13.12 -38.53 11.83
C LYS A 638 13.85 -37.19 11.72
N VAL A 639 13.11 -36.09 11.55
CA VAL A 639 13.71 -34.75 11.40
C VAL A 639 14.49 -34.35 12.65
N LEU A 640 13.94 -34.59 13.85
CA LEU A 640 14.63 -34.30 15.11
C LEU A 640 15.89 -35.15 15.26
N THR A 641 15.87 -36.42 14.86
CA THR A 641 17.07 -37.30 14.91
C THR A 641 18.17 -36.80 13.97
N GLU A 642 17.81 -36.34 12.77
CA GLU A 642 18.78 -35.76 11.83
C GLU A 642 19.35 -34.42 12.32
N ASP A 643 18.51 -33.55 12.88
CA ASP A 643 18.92 -32.28 13.48
C ASP A 643 19.83 -32.51 14.70
N ARG A 644 19.48 -33.49 15.54
CA ARG A 644 20.29 -33.97 16.67
C ARG A 644 21.67 -34.41 16.20
N LYS A 645 21.74 -35.27 15.19
CA LYS A 645 23.00 -35.76 14.63
C LYS A 645 23.84 -34.61 14.06
N LYS A 646 23.23 -33.66 13.34
CA LYS A 646 23.92 -32.49 12.81
C LYS A 646 24.53 -31.65 13.93
N LEU A 647 23.81 -31.48 15.05
CA LEU A 647 24.31 -30.79 16.23
C LEU A 647 25.46 -31.56 16.90
N GLU A 648 25.33 -32.88 17.08
CA GLU A 648 26.41 -33.73 17.61
C GLU A 648 27.67 -33.66 16.73
N ASP A 649 27.51 -33.75 15.41
CA ASP A 649 28.61 -33.63 14.44
C ASP A 649 29.26 -32.23 14.54
N GLN A 650 28.47 -31.16 14.66
CA GLN A 650 28.98 -29.80 14.86
C GLN A 650 29.76 -29.67 16.18
N LEU A 651 29.22 -30.18 17.28
CA LEU A 651 29.85 -30.10 18.60
C LEU A 651 31.10 -30.99 18.70
N SER A 652 31.16 -32.10 17.97
CA SER A 652 32.31 -33.02 17.97
C SER A 652 33.60 -32.44 17.38
N ILE A 653 33.50 -31.36 16.61
CA ILE A 653 34.64 -30.64 16.00
C ILE A 653 35.39 -29.80 17.05
N TYR A 654 34.72 -29.48 18.16
CA TYR A 654 35.27 -28.65 19.22
C TYR A 654 35.76 -29.52 20.36
N SER A 655 36.99 -29.29 20.82
CA SER A 655 37.43 -29.86 22.09
C SER A 655 36.66 -29.20 23.24
N GLU A 656 36.54 -29.86 24.39
CA GLU A 656 35.91 -29.25 25.58
C GLU A 656 36.58 -27.91 25.98
N ASP A 657 37.85 -27.72 25.58
CA ASP A 657 38.64 -26.52 25.82
C ASP A 657 38.42 -25.42 24.75
N ASP A 658 37.91 -25.75 23.56
CA ASP A 658 37.59 -24.82 22.47
C ASP A 658 36.13 -24.35 22.48
N PHE A 659 35.34 -24.80 23.46
CA PHE A 659 33.96 -24.37 23.64
C PHE A 659 33.97 -22.94 24.18
N ASP A 660 33.77 -21.94 23.32
CA ASP A 660 33.76 -20.51 23.68
C ASP A 660 32.36 -19.89 23.65
N LEU A 661 32.27 -18.61 24.05
CA LEU A 661 30.99 -17.90 24.11
C LEU A 661 30.35 -17.73 22.72
N ALA A 662 31.14 -17.56 21.66
CA ALA A 662 30.63 -17.40 20.31
C ALA A 662 29.99 -18.70 19.78
N LEU A 663 30.62 -19.83 20.06
CA LEU A 663 30.09 -21.15 19.75
C LEU A 663 28.88 -21.51 20.60
N LEU A 664 28.90 -21.19 21.91
CA LEU A 664 27.73 -21.36 22.77
C LEU A 664 26.56 -20.54 22.22
N HIS A 665 26.78 -19.29 21.80
CA HIS A 665 25.73 -18.47 21.19
C HIS A 665 25.18 -19.09 19.91
N ALA A 666 26.05 -19.60 19.03
CA ALA A 666 25.63 -20.25 17.78
C ALA A 666 24.89 -21.59 18.00
N THR A 667 25.22 -22.33 19.06
CA THR A 667 24.71 -23.69 19.29
C THR A 667 23.59 -23.77 20.34
N LEU A 668 23.44 -22.77 21.21
CA LEU A 668 22.47 -22.75 22.30
C LEU A 668 21.03 -22.94 21.83
N PRO A 669 20.53 -22.30 20.76
CA PRO A 669 19.17 -22.56 20.29
C PRO A 669 18.96 -24.01 19.83
N ALA A 670 19.98 -24.65 19.25
CA ALA A 670 19.94 -26.05 18.85
C ALA A 670 20.03 -26.98 20.07
N LEU A 671 20.89 -26.68 21.04
CA LEU A 671 21.00 -27.42 22.30
C LEU A 671 19.68 -27.39 23.10
N LEU A 672 18.98 -26.25 23.13
CA LEU A 672 17.68 -26.13 23.79
C LEU A 672 16.57 -26.98 23.12
N LYS A 673 16.74 -27.39 21.86
CA LYS A 673 15.82 -28.33 21.17
C LYS A 673 16.07 -29.79 21.56
N HIS A 674 17.26 -30.12 22.05
CA HIS A 674 17.70 -31.48 22.41
C HIS A 674 18.15 -31.51 23.87
N PRO A 675 17.21 -31.61 24.83
CA PRO A 675 17.50 -31.51 26.27
C PRO A 675 18.52 -32.53 26.79
N ASP A 676 18.59 -33.69 26.13
CA ASP A 676 19.58 -34.74 26.39
C ASP A 676 21.00 -34.30 26.01
N ILE A 677 21.20 -33.72 24.83
CA ILE A 677 22.50 -33.17 24.42
C ILE A 677 22.85 -31.97 25.31
N PHE A 678 21.89 -31.09 25.58
CA PHE A 678 22.09 -29.98 26.50
C PHE A 678 22.61 -30.47 27.86
N HIS A 679 22.08 -31.58 28.38
CA HIS A 679 22.53 -32.16 29.64
C HIS A 679 23.98 -32.66 29.57
N THR A 680 24.38 -33.26 28.45
CA THR A 680 25.76 -33.71 28.21
C THR A 680 26.75 -32.55 28.24
N TYR A 681 26.41 -31.40 27.64
CA TYR A 681 27.28 -30.22 27.58
C TYR A 681 27.08 -29.25 28.75
N ARG A 682 26.22 -29.59 29.72
CA ARG A 682 25.82 -28.70 30.81
C ARG A 682 27.03 -28.11 31.53
N GLN A 683 27.99 -28.94 31.95
CA GLN A 683 29.15 -28.47 32.71
C GLN A 683 30.01 -27.48 31.92
N SER A 684 30.24 -27.73 30.63
CA SER A 684 30.97 -26.82 29.74
C SER A 684 30.23 -25.49 29.54
N ILE A 685 28.90 -25.53 29.40
CA ILE A 685 28.04 -24.34 29.31
C ILE A 685 28.12 -23.53 30.61
N GLU A 686 28.00 -24.19 31.76
CA GLU A 686 28.10 -23.55 33.08
C GLU A 686 29.48 -22.89 33.25
N MET A 687 30.56 -23.57 32.85
CA MET A 687 31.93 -23.06 32.90
C MET A 687 32.13 -21.83 31.98
N ILE A 688 31.59 -21.83 30.76
CA ILE A 688 31.68 -20.67 29.85
C ILE A 688 30.94 -19.47 30.42
N ILE A 689 29.70 -19.68 30.90
CA ILE A 689 28.91 -18.60 31.49
C ILE A 689 29.64 -18.04 32.71
N GLU A 690 30.19 -18.91 33.57
CA GLU A 690 31.01 -18.47 34.70
C GLU A 690 32.28 -17.71 34.27
N THR A 691 32.95 -18.15 33.20
CA THR A 691 34.17 -17.51 32.69
C THR A 691 33.86 -16.15 32.09
N ALA A 692 32.82 -16.04 31.27
CA ALA A 692 32.33 -14.79 30.70
C ALA A 692 31.93 -13.78 31.78
N LEU A 693 31.31 -14.24 32.87
CA LEU A 693 30.94 -13.38 34.00
C LEU A 693 32.14 -12.97 34.88
N ARG A 694 33.23 -13.73 34.86
CA ARG A 694 34.47 -13.41 35.60
C ARG A 694 35.38 -12.44 34.85
N SER A 695 35.29 -12.36 33.52
CA SER A 695 35.98 -11.34 32.72
C SER A 695 35.25 -9.99 32.79
N SER A 696 35.20 -9.40 33.99
CA SER A 696 34.37 -8.23 34.32
C SER A 696 34.65 -6.97 33.48
N ASP A 697 35.84 -6.84 32.88
CA ASP A 697 36.21 -5.65 32.10
C ASP A 697 35.89 -5.78 30.60
N PHE A 698 35.71 -7.00 30.08
CA PHE A 698 35.44 -7.25 28.65
C PHE A 698 33.97 -7.63 28.39
N ALA A 699 33.27 -8.12 29.42
CA ALA A 699 31.89 -8.54 29.31
C ALA A 699 30.96 -7.37 28.99
N MET A 700 31.12 -6.20 29.61
CA MET A 700 30.19 -5.07 29.37
C MET A 700 30.25 -4.56 27.92
N GLU A 701 31.43 -4.33 27.34
CA GLU A 701 31.54 -3.77 25.97
C GLU A 701 31.13 -4.76 24.85
N ALA A 702 31.40 -6.06 25.00
CA ALA A 702 31.03 -7.07 24.01
C ALA A 702 29.53 -7.43 24.05
N ILE A 703 28.94 -7.40 25.25
CA ILE A 703 27.51 -7.63 25.49
C ILE A 703 26.65 -6.48 24.91
N PHE A 704 27.17 -5.25 24.82
CA PHE A 704 26.45 -4.10 24.25
C PHE A 704 26.63 -3.88 22.74
N SER A 705 27.65 -4.47 22.08
CA SER A 705 28.01 -4.14 20.69
C SER A 705 27.60 -5.18 19.63
N GLY A 706 27.04 -6.34 20.02
CA GLY A 706 26.92 -7.49 19.12
C GLY A 706 25.52 -7.99 18.71
N PHE A 707 24.41 -7.53 19.30
CA PHE A 707 23.14 -8.26 19.17
C PHE A 707 21.93 -7.41 18.76
N GLY A 708 21.16 -7.92 17.81
CA GLY A 708 19.81 -7.43 17.52
C GLY A 708 18.77 -8.08 18.44
N THR A 709 17.75 -7.31 18.82
CA THR A 709 16.65 -7.61 19.77
C THR A 709 15.80 -8.86 19.52
N HIS A 710 16.04 -9.63 18.45
CA HIS A 710 15.08 -10.62 17.94
C HIS A 710 15.14 -12.00 18.64
N GLY A 711 16.29 -12.43 19.18
CA GLY A 711 16.45 -13.78 19.76
C GLY A 711 15.73 -13.98 21.10
N VAL A 712 15.66 -12.95 21.95
CA VAL A 712 15.12 -13.06 23.32
C VAL A 712 13.60 -12.87 23.40
N SER A 713 13.03 -12.09 22.47
CA SER A 713 11.57 -11.99 22.25
C SER A 713 10.94 -13.36 21.99
N TYR A 714 11.62 -14.24 21.25
CA TYR A 714 11.10 -15.56 20.87
C TYR A 714 11.14 -16.59 22.00
N PHE A 715 12.24 -16.62 22.78
CA PHE A 715 12.39 -17.55 23.91
C PHE A 715 11.28 -17.37 24.96
N LEU A 716 10.94 -16.11 25.26
CA LEU A 716 9.94 -15.75 26.27
C LEU A 716 8.49 -15.96 25.78
N LYS A 717 8.24 -15.99 24.46
CA LYS A 717 6.91 -16.26 23.87
C LYS A 717 6.48 -17.74 23.95
N SER A 718 7.38 -18.66 24.31
CA SER A 718 7.04 -20.08 24.51
C SER A 718 6.17 -20.25 25.78
N LYS A 719 4.86 -20.46 25.59
CA LYS A 719 3.79 -20.44 26.62
C LYS A 719 3.82 -21.55 27.69
N THR A 720 4.98 -22.09 28.06
CA THR A 720 4.99 -23.27 28.93
C THR A 720 4.73 -23.00 30.42
N LEU A 721 4.63 -21.76 30.92
CA LEU A 721 4.16 -21.48 32.29
C LEU A 721 3.40 -20.13 32.42
N PRO A 722 2.33 -20.03 33.24
CA PRO A 722 1.44 -18.85 33.31
C PRO A 722 2.08 -17.54 33.80
N SER A 723 3.21 -17.57 34.50
CA SER A 723 3.80 -16.39 35.15
C SER A 723 4.74 -15.54 34.28
N PHE A 724 4.88 -15.87 32.98
CA PHE A 724 5.85 -15.20 32.07
C PHE A 724 5.19 -14.55 30.84
N SER A 725 3.87 -14.66 30.70
CA SER A 725 3.07 -14.03 29.62
C SER A 725 3.29 -12.52 29.53
N ASP A 726 3.41 -11.84 30.66
CA ASP A 726 3.46 -10.38 30.72
C ASP A 726 4.83 -9.83 30.31
N ALA A 727 5.92 -10.53 30.63
CA ALA A 727 7.27 -10.19 30.19
C ALA A 727 7.44 -10.37 28.67
N ALA A 728 6.88 -11.43 28.11
CA ALA A 728 6.91 -11.70 26.67
C ALA A 728 6.08 -10.70 25.87
N GLN A 729 4.90 -10.30 26.40
CA GLN A 729 4.04 -9.29 25.80
C GLN A 729 4.67 -7.88 25.89
N ALA A 730 5.35 -7.56 26.99
CA ALA A 730 6.06 -6.29 27.17
C ALA A 730 7.24 -6.12 26.20
N ILE A 731 8.03 -7.18 25.98
CA ILE A 731 9.17 -7.18 25.04
C ILE A 731 8.68 -7.13 23.58
N ALA A 732 7.60 -7.85 23.24
CA ALA A 732 7.00 -7.79 21.91
C ALA A 732 6.50 -6.38 21.52
N ASN A 733 6.14 -5.56 22.51
CA ASN A 733 5.68 -4.20 22.30
C ASN A 733 6.83 -3.18 22.11
N MET A 734 8.09 -3.61 22.18
CA MET A 734 9.30 -2.77 22.02
C MET A 734 9.98 -2.91 20.64
N GLU A 735 9.41 -3.68 19.70
CA GLU A 735 10.05 -4.09 18.42
C GLU A 735 10.43 -2.96 17.42
N ASP A 736 10.28 -1.68 17.77
CA ASP A 736 10.77 -0.54 16.98
C ASP A 736 11.48 0.48 17.88
N LYS A 737 12.81 0.36 18.06
CA LYS A 737 13.82 1.45 18.10
C LYS A 737 15.17 1.00 18.70
N ASP A 738 16.24 1.46 18.03
CA ASP A 738 17.66 1.54 18.40
C ASP A 738 18.34 0.27 19.01
N PRO A 739 19.16 -0.47 18.22
CA PRO A 739 19.86 -1.68 18.67
C PRO A 739 21.01 -1.45 19.68
N ASN A 740 21.30 -0.21 20.08
CA ASN A 740 22.47 0.08 20.91
C ASN A 740 22.28 -0.10 22.43
N HIS A 741 21.12 -0.55 22.94
CA HIS A 741 20.88 -0.46 24.39
C HIS A 741 20.11 -1.65 24.99
N TYR A 742 20.66 -2.14 26.12
CA TYR A 742 20.35 -3.34 26.91
C TYR A 742 20.64 -4.67 26.23
N SER A 743 21.59 -5.42 26.77
CA SER A 743 21.82 -6.77 26.30
C SER A 743 20.68 -7.70 26.72
N PRO A 744 19.98 -8.28 25.74
CA PRO A 744 19.04 -9.37 25.98
C PRO A 744 19.71 -10.60 26.65
N ASP A 745 21.05 -10.67 26.64
CA ASP A 745 21.84 -11.79 27.12
C ASP A 745 21.80 -11.92 28.65
N ILE A 746 21.78 -10.83 29.44
CA ILE A 746 21.67 -10.94 30.91
C ILE A 746 20.31 -11.54 31.31
N ILE A 747 19.24 -11.13 30.64
CA ILE A 747 17.90 -11.69 30.85
C ILE A 747 17.88 -13.15 30.38
N LEU A 748 18.49 -13.46 29.24
CA LEU A 748 18.62 -14.83 28.73
C LEU A 748 19.39 -15.73 29.69
N PHE A 749 20.56 -15.30 30.17
CA PHE A 749 21.39 -16.03 31.14
C PHE A 749 20.67 -16.19 32.47
N PHE A 750 19.90 -15.21 32.93
CA PHE A 750 19.10 -15.34 34.14
C PHE A 750 17.97 -16.35 33.98
N VAL A 751 17.25 -16.31 32.87
CA VAL A 751 16.17 -17.27 32.59
C VAL A 751 16.74 -18.67 32.37
N LEU A 752 17.89 -18.81 31.72
CA LEU A 752 18.63 -20.07 31.61
C LEU A 752 19.05 -20.59 32.99
N ALA A 753 19.70 -19.75 33.80
CA ALA A 753 20.12 -20.12 35.15
C ALA A 753 18.94 -20.62 35.99
N LYS A 754 17.80 -19.91 35.94
CA LYS A 754 16.57 -20.29 36.63
C LYS A 754 15.96 -21.59 36.09
N LYS A 755 15.88 -21.76 34.77
CA LYS A 755 15.34 -22.98 34.12
C LYS A 755 16.20 -24.22 34.40
N LEU A 756 17.50 -24.02 34.59
CA LEU A 756 18.48 -25.08 34.84
C LEU A 756 18.72 -25.35 36.34
N GLY A 757 18.05 -24.61 37.23
CA GLY A 757 18.22 -24.73 38.68
C GLY A 757 19.60 -24.28 39.18
N MET A 758 20.27 -23.39 38.44
CA MET A 758 21.59 -22.84 38.78
C MET A 758 21.46 -21.68 39.77
N ASN A 759 21.05 -21.99 41.00
CA ASN A 759 20.71 -21.00 42.02
C ASN A 759 21.85 -19.98 42.29
N ASN A 760 23.11 -20.42 42.22
CA ASN A 760 24.27 -19.55 42.44
C ASN A 760 24.45 -18.51 41.33
N LEU A 761 24.27 -18.92 40.07
CA LEU A 761 24.32 -18.02 38.92
C LEU A 761 23.12 -17.09 38.90
N GLU A 762 21.92 -17.62 39.20
CA GLU A 762 20.70 -16.82 39.33
C GLU A 762 20.87 -15.69 40.36
N ASN A 763 21.42 -16.02 41.54
CA ASN A 763 21.66 -15.03 42.60
C ASN A 763 22.74 -14.01 42.22
N ARG A 764 23.82 -14.43 41.55
CA ARG A 764 24.87 -13.52 41.10
C ARG A 764 24.37 -12.56 40.01
N LEU A 765 23.59 -13.04 39.05
CA LEU A 765 22.96 -12.20 38.03
C LEU A 765 21.96 -11.22 38.65
N LYS A 766 21.21 -11.65 39.68
CA LYS A 766 20.39 -10.74 40.50
C LYS A 766 21.25 -9.66 41.13
N GLU A 767 22.33 -10.01 41.82
CA GLU A 767 23.24 -9.06 42.49
C GLU A 767 23.88 -8.07 41.52
N GLN A 768 24.37 -8.52 40.37
CA GLN A 768 24.96 -7.65 39.34
C GLN A 768 23.92 -6.74 38.69
N THR A 769 22.71 -7.25 38.43
CA THR A 769 21.60 -6.44 37.91
C THR A 769 21.17 -5.40 38.96
N LEU A 770 21.16 -5.78 40.23
CA LEU A 770 20.87 -4.89 41.37
C LEU A 770 21.89 -3.75 41.46
N GLU A 771 23.18 -4.06 41.39
CA GLU A 771 24.27 -3.09 41.38
C GLU A 771 24.19 -2.15 40.17
N PHE A 772 23.90 -2.70 38.99
CA PHE A 772 23.71 -1.92 37.78
C PHE A 772 22.50 -0.98 37.87
N ILE A 773 21.34 -1.48 38.32
CA ILE A 773 20.13 -0.66 38.52
C ILE A 773 20.42 0.47 39.52
N GLN A 774 21.15 0.19 40.59
CA GLN A 774 21.59 1.21 41.55
C GLN A 774 22.48 2.28 40.89
N ASN A 775 23.45 1.86 40.09
CA ASN A 775 24.38 2.77 39.42
C ASN A 775 23.66 3.66 38.40
N GLU A 776 22.76 3.10 37.58
CA GLU A 776 22.00 3.86 36.58
C GLU A 776 20.95 4.79 37.22
N LEU A 777 20.23 4.34 38.26
CA LEU A 777 19.30 5.19 39.00
C LEU A 777 20.03 6.33 39.76
N SER A 778 21.33 6.15 40.03
CA SER A 778 22.18 7.17 40.67
C SER A 778 22.83 8.17 39.69
N LEU A 779 22.74 7.93 38.38
CA LEU A 779 23.27 8.87 37.39
C LEU A 779 22.49 10.19 37.42
N PRO A 780 23.16 11.36 37.33
CA PRO A 780 22.47 12.63 37.22
C PRO A 780 21.56 12.65 35.98
N MET A 781 20.25 12.84 36.20
CA MET A 781 19.20 12.91 35.16
C MET A 781 19.48 13.91 34.02
N VAL A 782 20.45 14.82 34.20
CA VAL A 782 20.89 15.84 33.24
C VAL A 782 21.53 15.24 31.97
N ILE A 783 21.95 13.96 31.99
CA ILE A 783 22.76 13.38 30.89
C ILE A 783 21.91 12.84 29.72
N ILE A 784 20.61 12.56 29.92
CA ILE A 784 19.76 11.93 28.89
C ILE A 784 18.70 12.92 28.40
N ASN A 785 18.93 13.75 27.38
CA ASN A 785 17.99 14.83 27.02
C ASN A 785 16.73 14.42 26.23
N ASP A 786 16.52 13.13 25.93
CA ASP A 786 15.35 12.65 25.17
C ASP A 786 14.25 12.06 26.09
N PRO A 787 13.05 12.67 26.16
CA PRO A 787 11.93 12.18 26.96
C PRO A 787 11.46 10.76 26.59
N ASN A 788 11.49 10.40 25.30
CA ASN A 788 11.10 9.06 24.85
C ASN A 788 12.10 8.01 25.34
N ARG A 789 13.39 8.35 25.33
CA ARG A 789 14.46 7.48 25.84
C ARG A 789 14.27 7.21 27.33
N ARG A 790 13.94 8.23 28.11
CA ARG A 790 13.71 8.07 29.56
C ARG A 790 12.43 7.27 29.88
N LEU A 791 11.39 7.36 29.04
CA LEU A 791 10.18 6.54 29.20
C LEU A 791 10.43 5.05 28.88
N THR A 792 11.26 4.76 27.88
CA THR A 792 11.69 3.38 27.58
C THR A 792 12.49 2.80 28.76
N LEU A 793 13.45 3.56 29.30
CA LEU A 793 14.22 3.19 30.49
C LEU A 793 13.31 2.85 31.68
N ALA A 794 12.28 3.67 31.93
CA ALA A 794 11.33 3.43 33.01
C ALA A 794 10.59 2.08 32.88
N LYS A 795 10.24 1.69 31.64
CA LYS A 795 9.56 0.41 31.36
C LYS A 795 10.52 -0.76 31.49
N GLU A 796 11.75 -0.61 31.02
CA GLU A 796 12.81 -1.62 31.13
C GLU A 796 13.19 -1.88 32.59
N PHE A 797 13.37 -0.83 33.40
CA PHE A 797 13.63 -0.97 34.84
C PHE A 797 12.50 -1.72 35.57
N ARG A 798 11.23 -1.40 35.28
CA ARG A 798 10.08 -2.12 35.85
C ARG A 798 10.10 -3.60 35.48
N MET A 799 10.39 -3.90 34.21
CA MET A 799 10.46 -5.26 33.71
C MET A 799 11.60 -6.03 34.37
N MET A 800 12.80 -5.46 34.47
CA MET A 800 13.93 -6.06 35.17
C MET A 800 13.56 -6.32 36.64
N MET A 801 13.06 -5.31 37.37
CA MET A 801 12.66 -5.51 38.76
C MET A 801 11.62 -6.63 38.93
N HIS A 802 10.70 -6.78 37.97
CA HIS A 802 9.72 -7.87 37.95
C HIS A 802 10.36 -9.24 37.68
N ILE A 803 11.20 -9.35 36.64
CA ILE A 803 11.88 -10.60 36.26
C ILE A 803 12.79 -11.09 37.39
N PHE A 804 13.53 -10.20 38.03
CA PHE A 804 14.47 -10.53 39.10
C PHE A 804 13.80 -10.63 40.48
N GLY A 805 12.54 -10.22 40.62
CA GLY A 805 11.79 -10.29 41.87
C GLY A 805 12.26 -9.31 42.95
N VAL A 806 12.81 -8.17 42.55
CA VAL A 806 13.45 -7.18 43.45
C VAL A 806 12.62 -5.89 43.61
N GLN A 807 11.35 -5.94 43.20
CA GLN A 807 10.44 -4.80 43.19
C GLN A 807 10.36 -4.12 44.56
N ASP A 808 10.24 -4.90 45.65
CA ASP A 808 10.10 -4.37 47.00
C ASP A 808 11.33 -3.59 47.50
N VAL A 809 12.51 -3.84 46.93
CA VAL A 809 13.76 -3.20 47.36
C VAL A 809 13.93 -1.79 46.78
N TYR A 810 13.46 -1.55 45.55
CA TYR A 810 13.67 -0.30 44.81
C TYR A 810 12.38 0.48 44.53
N LYS A 811 11.25 0.06 45.10
CA LYS A 811 9.96 0.74 44.95
C LYS A 811 10.05 2.25 45.15
N LYS A 812 10.77 2.69 46.18
CA LYS A 812 10.96 4.11 46.50
C LYS A 812 11.84 4.83 45.47
N ASP A 813 12.97 4.26 45.10
CA ASP A 813 13.90 4.85 44.13
C ASP A 813 13.27 4.90 42.72
N TYR A 814 12.49 3.89 42.36
CA TYR A 814 11.71 3.87 41.12
C TYR A 814 10.58 4.90 41.13
N ALA A 815 9.90 5.10 42.26
CA ALA A 815 8.89 6.15 42.40
C ALA A 815 9.51 7.55 42.29
N ASP A 816 10.68 7.78 42.88
CA ASP A 816 11.42 9.04 42.75
C ASP A 816 11.97 9.23 41.32
N PHE A 817 12.39 8.17 40.65
CA PHE A 817 12.77 8.21 39.22
C PHE A 817 11.59 8.59 38.32
N LEU A 818 10.42 7.96 38.50
CA LEU A 818 9.20 8.29 37.76
C LEU A 818 8.69 9.70 38.04
N TRP A 819 8.87 10.20 39.27
CA TRP A 819 8.58 11.59 39.62
C TRP A 819 9.49 12.56 38.86
N ASN A 820 10.81 12.31 38.88
CA ASN A 820 11.76 13.14 38.15
C ASN A 820 11.50 13.08 36.63
N LEU A 821 11.04 11.93 36.13
CA LEU A 821 10.59 11.78 34.75
C LEU A 821 9.38 12.68 34.47
N SER A 822 8.39 12.74 35.37
CA SER A 822 7.17 13.52 35.18
C SER A 822 7.42 15.02 35.15
N THR A 823 8.25 15.54 36.07
CA THR A 823 8.59 16.98 36.10
C THR A 823 9.36 17.41 34.85
N LEU A 824 10.29 16.59 34.35
CA LEU A 824 11.04 16.89 33.12
C LEU A 824 10.22 16.70 31.83
N TYR A 825 9.22 15.81 31.83
CA TYR A 825 8.29 15.64 30.69
C TYR A 825 7.40 16.87 30.48
N HIS A 826 7.15 17.64 31.54
CA HIS A 826 6.37 18.87 31.50
C HIS A 826 7.16 20.07 30.94
N GLU A 827 8.50 20.04 30.94
CA GLU A 827 9.35 21.10 30.39
C GLU A 827 9.53 20.99 28.85
N SER A 828 9.33 19.81 28.24
CA SER A 828 9.47 19.62 26.79
C SER A 828 8.18 19.96 26.02
N HIS A 829 8.23 20.93 25.11
CA HIS A 829 7.08 21.61 24.51
C HIS A 829 6.29 20.81 23.43
N ASP A 830 6.49 19.48 23.30
CA ASP A 830 5.85 18.62 22.27
C ASP A 830 4.98 17.52 22.92
N TYR A 831 3.65 17.68 22.90
CA TYR A 831 2.72 16.97 23.79
C TYR A 831 2.05 15.70 23.22
N ASN A 832 2.11 14.59 23.99
CA ASN A 832 1.16 13.46 23.90
C ASN A 832 0.80 12.91 25.30
N PHE A 833 -0.14 13.58 25.97
CA PHE A 833 -0.62 13.27 27.33
C PHE A 833 -1.15 11.85 27.53
N GLN A 834 -1.68 11.23 26.46
CA GLN A 834 -2.40 9.96 26.54
C GLN A 834 -1.51 8.78 26.97
N LYS A 835 -0.24 8.78 26.54
CA LYS A 835 0.72 7.71 26.89
C LYS A 835 1.24 7.83 28.33
N PHE A 836 1.29 9.05 28.86
CA PHE A 836 1.66 9.28 30.26
C PHE A 836 0.50 8.91 31.18
N ASP A 837 -0.74 9.27 30.82
CA ASP A 837 -1.98 8.86 31.51
C ASP A 837 -2.10 7.32 31.61
N GLU A 838 -1.78 6.57 30.55
CA GLU A 838 -1.81 5.09 30.57
C GLU A 838 -0.82 4.49 31.58
N LEU A 839 0.43 4.97 31.59
CA LEU A 839 1.46 4.51 32.53
C LEU A 839 1.07 4.88 33.98
N TYR A 840 0.56 6.09 34.18
CA TYR A 840 0.24 6.64 35.49
C TYR A 840 -1.02 6.00 36.10
N SER A 841 -2.02 5.68 35.26
CA SER A 841 -3.25 5.00 35.66
C SER A 841 -3.00 3.58 36.20
N GLU A 842 -1.97 2.90 35.68
CA GLU A 842 -1.54 1.61 36.22
C GLU A 842 -0.80 1.76 37.56
N LEU A 843 0.06 2.77 37.69
CA LEU A 843 0.95 2.95 38.85
C LEU A 843 0.23 3.45 40.11
N ILE A 844 -0.85 4.22 39.96
CA ILE A 844 -1.56 4.83 41.09
C ILE A 844 -2.35 3.84 41.95
N GLN A 845 -2.45 2.57 41.51
CA GLN A 845 -3.00 1.49 42.33
C GLN A 845 -2.04 1.03 43.44
N ASP A 846 -0.76 1.41 43.38
CA ASP A 846 0.21 1.14 44.45
C ASP A 846 0.10 2.20 45.56
N ALA A 847 -0.24 1.75 46.77
CA ALA A 847 -0.55 2.61 47.91
C ALA A 847 0.65 3.46 48.41
N GLU A 848 1.89 2.96 48.26
CA GLU A 848 3.08 3.67 48.71
C GLU A 848 3.47 4.76 47.70
N ILE A 849 3.40 4.45 46.41
CA ILE A 849 3.58 5.45 45.34
C ILE A 849 2.53 6.55 45.49
N HIS A 850 1.28 6.19 45.73
CA HIS A 850 0.18 7.14 45.97
C HIS A 850 0.46 8.07 47.16
N GLN A 851 1.06 7.54 48.25
CA GLN A 851 1.41 8.35 49.42
C GLN A 851 2.56 9.33 49.13
N VAL A 852 3.56 8.94 48.34
CA VAL A 852 4.64 9.85 47.90
C VAL A 852 4.08 11.05 47.13
N PHE A 853 3.11 10.85 46.24
CA PHE A 853 2.44 11.93 45.52
C PHE A 853 1.60 12.83 46.44
N LYS A 854 0.91 12.27 47.45
CA LYS A 854 0.19 13.05 48.46
C LYS A 854 1.11 13.94 49.30
N ASP A 855 2.22 13.38 49.79
CA ASP A 855 3.18 14.10 50.61
C ASP A 855 3.84 15.25 49.83
N LYS A 856 4.10 15.04 48.53
CA LYS A 856 4.63 16.08 47.64
C LYS A 856 3.56 17.12 47.27
N LEU A 857 2.31 16.74 47.03
CA LEU A 857 1.20 17.71 46.84
C LEU A 857 1.05 18.62 48.06
N GLN A 858 1.09 18.06 49.27
CA GLN A 858 1.04 18.86 50.50
C GLN A 858 2.22 19.82 50.65
N ARG A 859 3.39 19.49 50.09
CA ARG A 859 4.53 20.43 50.04
C ARG A 859 4.26 21.53 49.04
N LEU A 860 3.80 21.21 47.83
CA LEU A 860 3.46 22.20 46.81
C LEU A 860 2.37 23.16 47.30
N GLU A 861 1.33 22.67 47.97
CA GLU A 861 0.23 23.49 48.49
C GLU A 861 0.63 24.50 49.59
N LYS A 862 1.77 24.29 50.26
CA LYS A 862 2.26 25.21 51.31
C LYS A 862 2.90 26.48 50.75
N TYR A 863 3.24 26.51 49.47
CA TYR A 863 3.85 27.68 48.84
C TYR A 863 2.85 28.33 47.87
N PRO A 864 2.75 29.66 47.77
CA PRO A 864 2.07 30.28 46.66
C PRO A 864 2.75 29.84 45.34
N PRO A 865 2.01 29.49 44.27
CA PRO A 865 2.62 29.05 43.02
C PRO A 865 3.33 30.23 42.36
N GLU A 866 4.64 30.33 42.54
CA GLU A 866 5.43 31.48 42.05
C GLU A 866 5.62 31.47 40.52
N ASN A 867 5.41 30.32 39.85
CA ASN A 867 5.43 30.14 38.39
C ASN A 867 4.34 29.16 37.89
N PHE A 868 4.06 29.18 36.57
CA PHE A 868 3.01 28.40 35.87
C PHE A 868 3.13 26.89 36.10
N ASP A 869 4.35 26.38 36.03
CA ASP A 869 4.64 24.95 36.08
C ASP A 869 4.24 24.36 37.43
N ALA A 870 4.52 25.07 38.53
CA ALA A 870 4.13 24.64 39.87
C ALA A 870 2.61 24.62 40.09
N PHE A 871 1.82 25.36 39.29
CA PHE A 871 0.36 25.32 39.34
C PHE A 871 -0.21 24.21 38.45
N VAL A 872 0.33 24.03 37.24
CA VAL A 872 -0.03 22.91 36.36
C VAL A 872 0.25 21.59 37.06
N ASP A 873 1.39 21.46 37.75
CA ASP A 873 1.74 20.29 38.56
C ASP A 873 0.71 20.07 39.69
N ARG A 874 0.26 21.12 40.39
CA ARG A 874 -0.79 20.97 41.43
C ARG A 874 -2.12 20.49 40.86
N VAL A 875 -2.54 21.06 39.73
CA VAL A 875 -3.81 20.70 39.07
C VAL A 875 -3.74 19.27 38.54
N ALA A 876 -2.63 18.87 37.93
CA ALA A 876 -2.41 17.52 37.45
C ALA A 876 -2.38 16.51 38.62
N ILE A 877 -1.60 16.77 39.67
CA ILE A 877 -1.51 15.88 40.84
C ILE A 877 -2.85 15.75 41.55
N ARG A 878 -3.60 16.84 41.74
CA ARG A 878 -4.97 16.78 42.31
C ARG A 878 -5.90 15.95 41.44
N ARG A 879 -5.85 16.10 40.12
CA ARG A 879 -6.64 15.30 39.17
C ARG A 879 -6.30 13.82 39.28
N TYR A 880 -5.02 13.46 39.33
CA TYR A 880 -4.59 12.07 39.47
C TYR A 880 -4.98 11.47 40.82
N LEU A 881 -4.83 12.22 41.92
CA LEU A 881 -5.27 11.81 43.26
C LEU A 881 -6.79 11.85 43.44
N LYS A 882 -7.56 12.23 42.41
CA LYS A 882 -9.02 12.42 42.43
C LYS A 882 -9.49 13.38 43.53
N MET A 883 -8.74 14.47 43.73
CA MET A 883 -9.06 15.56 44.64
C MET A 883 -9.76 16.72 43.90
N ASP A 884 -10.49 17.55 44.64
CA ASP A 884 -11.16 18.72 44.07
C ASP A 884 -10.16 19.71 43.46
N LEU A 885 -10.47 20.17 42.24
CA LEU A 885 -9.67 21.15 41.50
C LEU A 885 -9.79 22.56 42.13
N PRO A 886 -8.83 23.47 41.88
CA PRO A 886 -8.94 24.86 42.33
C PRO A 886 -10.22 25.53 41.83
N SER A 887 -10.78 26.44 42.63
CA SER A 887 -12.01 27.17 42.31
C SER A 887 -11.84 28.07 41.08
N CYS A 888 -12.94 28.42 40.39
CA CYS A 888 -12.92 29.34 39.26
C CYS A 888 -12.24 30.68 39.61
N ASP A 889 -12.45 31.20 40.82
CA ASP A 889 -11.86 32.46 41.25
C ASP A 889 -10.33 32.34 41.43
N GLU A 890 -9.83 31.19 41.89
CA GLU A 890 -8.40 30.90 41.96
C GLU A 890 -7.78 30.74 40.57
N LEU A 891 -8.47 30.05 39.65
CA LEU A 891 -8.04 29.91 38.25
C LEU A 891 -7.97 31.27 37.53
N VAL A 892 -8.95 32.15 37.78
CA VAL A 892 -9.03 33.50 37.20
C VAL A 892 -7.97 34.44 37.81
N ALA A 893 -7.79 34.43 39.13
CA ALA A 893 -6.74 35.22 39.79
C ALA A 893 -5.35 34.84 39.28
N TYR A 894 -5.12 33.53 39.11
CA TYR A 894 -3.84 32.99 38.67
C TYR A 894 -3.52 33.28 37.19
N THR A 895 -4.49 33.11 36.29
CA THR A 895 -4.33 33.49 34.87
C THR A 895 -4.09 34.98 34.70
N THR A 896 -4.69 35.82 35.57
CA THR A 896 -4.48 37.27 35.57
C THR A 896 -3.07 37.66 36.03
N GLU A 897 -2.51 36.96 37.03
CA GLU A 897 -1.15 37.20 37.54
C GLU A 897 -0.05 36.73 36.58
N LEU A 898 -0.25 35.60 35.89
CA LEU A 898 0.69 35.10 34.88
C LEU A 898 0.82 36.02 33.66
N GLN A 899 -0.30 36.57 33.19
CA GLN A 899 -0.30 37.47 32.05
C GLN A 899 0.37 38.82 32.37
N THR A 900 0.33 39.26 33.62
CA THR A 900 1.00 40.49 34.07
C THR A 900 2.51 40.33 34.24
N ARG A 901 3.01 39.13 34.60
CA ARG A 901 4.46 38.88 34.76
C ARG A 901 5.21 38.60 33.46
N ASN A 902 4.61 37.91 32.49
CA ASN A 902 5.34 37.34 31.34
C ASN A 902 5.11 38.03 29.99
N GLY A 903 4.46 39.20 29.93
CA GLY A 903 4.26 39.90 28.66
C GLY A 903 3.44 39.07 27.64
N GLY A 904 2.29 38.56 28.08
CA GLY A 904 1.09 38.37 27.24
C GLY A 904 1.11 37.44 26.00
N ASN A 905 2.12 36.62 25.72
CA ASN A 905 2.25 36.05 24.36
C ASN A 905 2.17 34.53 24.14
N ASP A 906 1.94 33.69 25.15
CA ASP A 906 1.87 32.24 24.89
C ASP A 906 0.41 31.73 24.74
N ILE A 907 0.06 31.31 23.53
CA ILE A 907 -1.26 30.78 23.12
C ILE A 907 -1.41 29.31 23.49
N ASP A 908 -0.31 28.55 23.54
CA ASP A 908 -0.34 27.12 23.82
C ASP A 908 -0.60 26.86 25.31
N GLN A 909 -0.10 27.74 26.18
CA GLN A 909 -0.45 27.74 27.61
C GLN A 909 -1.96 27.96 27.85
N LYS A 910 -2.59 28.82 27.05
CA LYS A 910 -4.04 29.15 27.16
C LYS A 910 -4.92 27.98 26.70
N ASN A 911 -4.55 27.33 25.60
CA ASN A 911 -5.24 26.13 25.11
C ASN A 911 -5.05 24.92 26.03
N GLY A 912 -3.90 24.82 26.71
CA GLY A 912 -3.64 23.83 27.75
C GLY A 912 -4.62 23.95 28.92
N ILE A 913 -4.82 25.16 29.45
CA ILE A 913 -5.77 25.41 30.55
C ILE A 913 -7.21 25.07 30.12
N LEU A 914 -7.65 25.50 28.93
CA LEU A 914 -9.02 25.25 28.46
C LEU A 914 -9.32 23.75 28.23
N LYS A 915 -8.30 22.94 27.92
CA LYS A 915 -8.44 21.47 27.81
C LYS A 915 -8.50 20.77 29.18
N LEU A 916 -8.02 21.42 30.24
CA LEU A 916 -8.08 20.89 31.61
C LEU A 916 -9.44 21.12 32.29
N LEU A 917 -10.25 22.06 31.77
CA LEU A 917 -11.59 22.40 32.30
C LEU A 917 -12.68 21.50 31.72
N ASN A 918 -13.58 21.01 32.58
CA ASN A 918 -14.53 19.96 32.22
C ASN A 918 -15.93 20.51 31.88
N THR A 919 -16.29 21.69 32.39
CA THR A 919 -17.62 22.28 32.16
C THR A 919 -17.55 23.49 31.23
N GLN A 920 -18.64 23.74 30.52
CA GLN A 920 -18.73 24.89 29.64
C GLN A 920 -18.75 26.21 30.42
N ASP A 921 -19.29 26.22 31.65
CA ASP A 921 -19.33 27.41 32.51
C ASP A 921 -17.91 27.84 32.97
N GLU A 922 -17.04 26.89 33.28
CA GLU A 922 -15.63 27.15 33.60
C GLU A 922 -14.88 27.73 32.40
N LYS A 923 -15.10 27.15 31.21
CA LYS A 923 -14.51 27.64 29.95
C LYS A 923 -15.00 29.04 29.63
N ASP A 924 -16.30 29.29 29.77
CA ASP A 924 -16.92 30.59 29.52
C ASP A 924 -16.39 31.67 30.47
N ALA A 925 -16.17 31.35 31.75
CA ALA A 925 -15.61 32.28 32.72
C ALA A 925 -14.18 32.70 32.35
N VAL A 926 -13.32 31.74 32.00
CA VAL A 926 -11.93 32.00 31.60
C VAL A 926 -11.86 32.78 30.27
N VAL A 927 -12.65 32.38 29.27
CA VAL A 927 -12.70 33.07 27.98
C VAL A 927 -13.25 34.50 28.12
N THR A 928 -14.23 34.72 29.01
CA THR A 928 -14.78 36.07 29.26
C THR A 928 -13.74 37.01 29.85
N VAL A 929 -12.92 36.55 30.79
CA VAL A 929 -11.83 37.34 31.38
C VAL A 929 -10.78 37.67 30.31
N PHE A 930 -10.41 36.67 29.49
CA PHE A 930 -9.46 36.83 28.40
C PHE A 930 -9.92 37.90 27.40
N LEU A 931 -11.17 37.81 26.92
CA LEU A 931 -11.73 38.77 25.98
C LEU A 931 -11.75 40.19 26.57
N LYS A 932 -12.24 40.36 27.81
CA LYS A 932 -12.31 41.69 28.45
C LYS A 932 -10.95 42.38 28.57
N LYS A 933 -9.89 41.63 28.93
CA LYS A 933 -8.54 42.19 29.08
C LYS A 933 -7.89 42.47 27.72
N MET A 934 -7.99 41.56 26.77
CA MET A 934 -7.51 41.76 25.40
C MET A 934 -8.11 43.03 24.78
N PHE A 935 -9.41 43.25 24.97
CA PHE A 935 -10.08 44.45 24.50
C PHE A 935 -9.66 45.72 25.27
N ALA A 936 -9.44 45.61 26.59
CA ALA A 936 -8.88 46.72 27.36
C ALA A 936 -7.46 47.10 26.93
N ASP A 937 -6.63 46.12 26.55
CA ASP A 937 -5.26 46.35 26.07
C ASP A 937 -5.25 47.03 24.68
N ILE A 938 -6.11 46.57 23.77
CA ILE A 938 -6.34 47.24 22.48
C ILE A 938 -6.78 48.70 22.70
N GLN A 939 -7.68 48.94 23.66
CA GLN A 939 -8.17 50.28 23.95
C GLN A 939 -7.08 51.20 24.53
N ASN A 940 -6.14 50.66 25.30
CA ASN A 940 -5.04 51.43 25.91
C ASN A 940 -3.88 51.69 24.94
N ASP A 941 -3.57 50.78 24.03
CA ASP A 941 -2.45 50.89 23.07
C ASP A 941 -2.82 51.56 21.73
N LEU A 942 -4.07 52.02 21.62
CA LEU A 942 -4.71 52.54 20.42
C LEU A 942 -3.89 53.53 19.57
N PRO A 943 -3.14 54.51 20.14
CA PRO A 943 -2.34 55.44 19.33
C PRO A 943 -1.14 54.78 18.63
N ARG A 944 -0.82 53.52 18.97
CA ARG A 944 0.37 52.78 18.51
C ARG A 944 0.03 51.46 17.83
N ILE A 945 -1.25 51.13 17.66
CA ILE A 945 -1.65 49.86 17.03
C ILE A 945 -1.21 49.84 15.57
N SER A 946 -0.27 48.95 15.27
CA SER A 946 0.07 48.58 13.90
C SER A 946 -0.90 47.52 13.37
N TYR A 947 -1.05 47.45 12.04
CA TYR A 947 -1.86 46.43 11.35
C TYR A 947 -1.55 44.99 11.81
N ALA A 948 -0.30 44.69 12.15
CA ALA A 948 0.11 43.37 12.63
C ALA A 948 -0.53 43.00 13.98
N ILE A 949 -0.73 43.98 14.87
CA ILE A 949 -1.35 43.76 16.19
C ILE A 949 -2.85 43.51 16.01
N PHE A 950 -3.52 44.27 15.13
CA PHE A 950 -4.94 44.08 14.87
C PHE A 950 -5.25 42.71 14.23
N ASN A 951 -4.47 42.31 13.22
CA ASN A 951 -4.63 40.99 12.58
C ASN A 951 -4.36 39.84 13.55
N ARG A 952 -3.42 40.03 14.50
CA ARG A 952 -3.16 39.07 15.56
C ARG A 952 -4.35 38.88 16.49
N CYS A 953 -5.02 39.96 16.90
CA CYS A 953 -6.23 39.86 17.72
C CYS A 953 -7.35 39.08 17.01
N ILE A 954 -7.47 39.19 15.68
CA ILE A 954 -8.45 38.41 14.90
C ILE A 954 -8.12 36.91 14.93
N VAL A 955 -6.84 36.55 14.73
CA VAL A 955 -6.39 35.15 14.77
C VAL A 955 -6.59 34.56 16.17
N ASP A 956 -6.28 35.31 17.23
CA ASP A 956 -6.45 34.86 18.61
C ASP A 956 -7.93 34.59 18.91
N ILE A 957 -8.85 35.45 18.44
CA ILE A 957 -10.30 35.27 18.60
C ILE A 957 -10.82 34.07 17.82
N GLN A 958 -10.35 33.86 16.59
CA GLN A 958 -10.74 32.70 15.78
C GLN A 958 -10.33 31.38 16.45
N GLN A 959 -9.13 31.32 17.04
CA GLN A 959 -8.64 30.11 17.68
C GLN A 959 -9.38 29.72 18.97
N VAL A 960 -9.93 30.70 19.70
CA VAL A 960 -10.77 30.41 20.88
C VAL A 960 -12.27 30.36 20.56
N SER A 961 -12.68 30.68 19.34
CA SER A 961 -14.09 30.80 18.94
C SER A 961 -14.86 29.48 19.00
N ASP A 962 -14.18 28.34 18.83
CA ASP A 962 -14.76 27.00 18.97
C ASP A 962 -15.26 26.72 20.40
N TYR A 963 -14.80 27.51 21.39
CA TYR A 963 -15.22 27.40 22.79
C TYR A 963 -16.27 28.45 23.18
N PHE A 964 -16.73 29.31 22.26
CA PHE A 964 -17.67 30.38 22.59
C PHE A 964 -19.10 29.85 22.77
N SER A 965 -19.64 30.00 23.97
CA SER A 965 -21.09 29.98 24.16
C SER A 965 -21.76 31.25 23.63
N GLU A 966 -23.09 31.23 23.47
CA GLU A 966 -23.88 32.40 23.06
C GLU A 966 -23.68 33.61 23.98
N LYS A 967 -23.44 33.37 25.28
CA LYS A 967 -23.14 34.43 26.26
C LYS A 967 -21.79 35.09 25.97
N THR A 968 -20.78 34.29 25.65
CA THR A 968 -19.42 34.74 25.36
C THR A 968 -19.34 35.45 24.00
N LYS A 969 -20.13 34.99 23.00
CA LYS A 969 -20.32 35.69 21.71
C LYS A 969 -20.88 37.09 21.90
N ALA A 970 -21.90 37.25 22.74
CA ALA A 970 -22.51 38.56 23.00
C ALA A 970 -21.52 39.57 23.61
N ILE A 971 -20.62 39.12 24.50
CA ILE A 971 -19.58 39.95 25.10
C ILE A 971 -18.52 40.33 24.06
N ALA A 972 -18.12 39.39 23.20
CA ALA A 972 -17.20 39.66 22.09
C ALA A 972 -17.78 40.71 21.13
N ILE A 973 -19.04 40.56 20.73
CA ILE A 973 -19.76 41.50 19.85
C ILE A 973 -19.78 42.92 20.44
N SER A 974 -20.22 43.05 21.70
CA SER A 974 -20.28 44.35 22.39
C SER A 974 -18.92 45.05 22.50
N SER A 975 -17.83 44.28 22.63
CA SER A 975 -16.48 44.83 22.77
C SER A 975 -15.88 45.22 21.40
N PHE A 976 -16.26 44.50 20.34
CA PHE A 976 -15.90 44.83 18.95
C PHE A 976 -16.51 46.16 18.49
N ASP A 977 -17.75 46.46 18.87
CA ASP A 977 -18.40 47.73 18.53
C ASP A 977 -17.58 48.95 18.96
N SER A 978 -16.94 48.87 20.14
CA SER A 978 -16.10 49.95 20.69
C SER A 978 -14.79 50.12 19.92
N ILE A 979 -14.19 49.03 19.44
CA ILE A 979 -12.94 49.05 18.66
C ILE A 979 -13.20 49.56 17.24
N LEU A 980 -14.29 49.12 16.61
CA LEU A 980 -14.61 49.55 15.24
C LEU A 980 -15.01 51.02 15.15
N ALA A 981 -15.71 51.57 16.15
CA ALA A 981 -15.95 53.00 16.23
C ALA A 981 -14.65 53.84 16.22
N MET A 982 -13.54 53.27 16.72
CA MET A 982 -12.24 53.96 16.74
C MET A 982 -11.40 53.70 15.49
N VAL A 983 -11.48 52.50 14.90
CA VAL A 983 -10.78 52.14 13.64
C VAL A 983 -11.24 53.00 12.45
N THR A 984 -12.47 53.51 12.47
CA THR A 984 -12.98 54.44 11.45
C THR A 984 -12.24 55.79 11.36
N GLN A 985 -11.31 56.08 12.28
CA GLN A 985 -10.47 57.29 12.25
C GLN A 985 -9.15 57.13 11.46
N PHE A 986 -8.79 55.92 11.00
CA PHE A 986 -7.58 55.67 10.20
C PHE A 986 -7.77 56.03 8.72
N ASN A 987 -6.66 56.27 7.99
CA ASN A 987 -6.68 56.64 6.57
C ASN A 987 -6.78 55.39 5.68
N TRP A 988 -7.81 55.30 4.84
CA TRP A 988 -8.17 54.09 4.08
C TRP A 988 -7.46 54.05 2.72
N ASP A 989 -6.31 53.38 2.67
CA ASP A 989 -5.62 53.05 1.41
C ASP A 989 -6.10 51.70 0.81
N GLN A 990 -5.62 51.35 -0.38
CA GLN A 990 -6.01 50.12 -1.08
C GLN A 990 -5.71 48.85 -0.27
N GLN A 991 -4.64 48.88 0.53
CA GLN A 991 -4.22 47.73 1.31
C GLN A 991 -5.17 47.53 2.49
N PHE A 992 -5.56 48.62 3.16
CA PHE A 992 -6.58 48.61 4.20
C PHE A 992 -7.95 48.12 3.68
N LEU A 993 -8.38 48.53 2.48
CA LEU A 993 -9.64 48.07 1.88
C LEU A 993 -9.69 46.56 1.65
N SER A 994 -8.61 45.96 1.14
CA SER A 994 -8.55 44.52 0.89
C SER A 994 -8.66 43.71 2.19
N TYR A 995 -8.10 44.22 3.29
CA TYR A 995 -8.12 43.54 4.58
C TYR A 995 -9.42 43.79 5.34
N PHE A 996 -9.99 44.99 5.21
CA PHE A 996 -11.32 45.29 5.72
C PHE A 996 -12.37 44.36 5.08
N THR A 997 -12.25 44.09 3.78
CA THR A 997 -13.11 43.12 3.07
C THR A 997 -13.02 41.72 3.67
N LYS A 998 -11.80 41.26 3.99
CA LYS A 998 -11.58 39.96 4.62
C LYS A 998 -12.17 39.89 6.04
N LEU A 999 -11.97 40.93 6.84
CA LEU A 999 -12.53 41.04 8.19
C LEU A 999 -14.06 40.92 8.17
N MET A 1000 -14.72 41.58 7.21
CA MET A 1000 -16.17 41.57 7.07
C MET A 1000 -16.71 40.18 6.66
N MET A 1001 -15.97 39.46 5.81
CA MET A 1001 -16.28 38.07 5.46
C MET A 1001 -16.12 37.13 6.67
N ASP A 1002 -15.07 37.31 7.46
CA ASP A 1002 -14.80 36.49 8.64
C ASP A 1002 -15.83 36.74 9.76
N LEU A 1003 -16.21 37.99 10.02
CA LEU A 1003 -17.29 38.33 10.98
C LEU A 1003 -18.63 37.71 10.56
N LYS A 1004 -18.91 37.67 9.25
CA LYS A 1004 -20.11 37.02 8.70
C LYS A 1004 -20.09 35.49 8.85
N LEU A 1005 -18.93 34.86 8.65
CA LEU A 1005 -18.74 33.41 8.90
C LEU A 1005 -18.95 33.05 10.38
N LEU A 1006 -18.57 33.95 11.28
CA LEU A 1006 -18.78 33.81 12.73
C LEU A 1006 -20.23 34.16 13.17
N GLY A 1007 -21.10 34.58 12.25
CA GLY A 1007 -22.49 34.94 12.53
C GLY A 1007 -22.67 36.26 13.29
N MET A 1008 -21.66 37.13 13.29
CA MET A 1008 -21.70 38.43 13.98
C MET A 1008 -22.27 39.51 13.04
N PRO A 1009 -23.23 40.35 13.50
CA PRO A 1009 -23.78 41.43 12.70
C PRO A 1009 -22.75 42.56 12.48
N VAL A 1010 -22.80 43.21 11.32
CA VAL A 1010 -21.94 44.35 10.98
C VAL A 1010 -22.47 45.63 11.64
N PRO A 1011 -21.67 46.34 12.44
CA PRO A 1011 -22.11 47.59 13.09
C PRO A 1011 -22.52 48.69 12.10
N SER A 1012 -23.61 49.42 12.39
CA SER A 1012 -24.18 50.44 11.49
C SER A 1012 -23.23 51.62 11.20
N ILE A 1013 -22.38 52.00 12.15
CA ILE A 1013 -21.42 53.10 11.99
C ILE A 1013 -20.36 52.82 10.90
N ILE A 1014 -20.09 51.54 10.63
CA ILE A 1014 -19.18 51.11 9.57
C ILE A 1014 -19.83 51.28 8.21
N ILE A 1015 -21.12 50.93 8.11
CA ILE A 1015 -21.90 51.07 6.89
C ILE A 1015 -21.90 52.55 6.46
N GLU A 1016 -22.15 53.47 7.39
CA GLU A 1016 -22.09 54.92 7.13
C GLU A 1016 -20.71 55.39 6.63
N LYS A 1017 -19.61 54.90 7.20
CA LYS A 1017 -18.25 55.28 6.78
C LYS A 1017 -17.85 54.69 5.43
N ILE A 1018 -18.30 53.47 5.14
CA ILE A 1018 -18.16 52.86 3.82
C ILE A 1018 -18.93 53.66 2.77
N HIS A 1019 -20.14 54.13 3.10
CA HIS A 1019 -20.94 55.02 2.25
C HIS A 1019 -20.21 56.34 1.94
N GLU A 1020 -19.67 57.00 2.97
CA GLU A 1020 -18.93 58.25 2.83
C GLU A 1020 -17.70 58.09 1.90
N ARG A 1021 -16.94 56.99 2.04
CA ARG A 1021 -15.73 56.78 1.25
C ARG A 1021 -16.02 56.33 -0.18
N ALA A 1022 -17.03 55.49 -0.41
CA ALA A 1022 -17.44 55.14 -1.76
C ALA A 1022 -17.89 56.36 -2.55
N THR A 1023 -18.58 57.30 -1.90
CA THR A 1023 -18.94 58.59 -2.52
C THR A 1023 -17.68 59.38 -2.94
N GLN A 1024 -16.62 59.36 -2.14
CA GLN A 1024 -15.33 59.98 -2.49
C GLN A 1024 -14.59 59.23 -3.63
N ILE A 1025 -14.71 57.91 -3.70
CA ILE A 1025 -14.13 57.08 -4.78
C ILE A 1025 -14.87 57.33 -6.10
N ILE A 1026 -16.20 57.46 -6.08
CA ILE A 1026 -17.03 57.85 -7.25
C ILE A 1026 -16.58 59.22 -7.79
N ALA A 1027 -16.24 60.14 -6.89
CA ALA A 1027 -15.82 61.51 -7.23
C ALA A 1027 -14.37 61.62 -7.75
N SER A 1028 -13.54 60.58 -7.64
CA SER A 1028 -12.12 60.62 -8.02
C SER A 1028 -11.78 59.68 -9.20
N SER A 1029 -10.56 59.79 -9.75
CA SER A 1029 -10.08 59.00 -10.89
C SER A 1029 -9.37 57.73 -10.42
N PHE A 1030 -10.15 56.74 -9.97
CA PHE A 1030 -9.62 55.42 -9.60
C PHE A 1030 -9.63 54.45 -10.79
N ASP A 1031 -8.68 53.51 -10.78
CA ASP A 1031 -8.64 52.40 -11.73
C ASP A 1031 -9.83 51.44 -11.55
N GLN A 1032 -10.13 50.69 -12.61
CA GLN A 1032 -11.27 49.79 -12.68
C GLN A 1032 -11.25 48.70 -11.59
N ASP A 1033 -10.07 48.26 -11.19
CA ASP A 1033 -9.89 47.20 -10.18
C ASP A 1033 -10.28 47.71 -8.78
N SER A 1034 -9.94 48.96 -8.47
CA SER A 1034 -10.37 49.64 -7.25
C SER A 1034 -11.90 49.77 -7.17
N ILE A 1035 -12.55 50.16 -8.28
CA ILE A 1035 -14.00 50.31 -8.35
C ILE A 1035 -14.68 48.95 -8.16
N ASN A 1036 -14.15 47.88 -8.78
CA ASN A 1036 -14.68 46.53 -8.66
C ASN A 1036 -14.64 46.00 -7.21
N LYS A 1037 -13.54 46.24 -6.49
CA LYS A 1037 -13.42 45.81 -5.08
C LYS A 1037 -14.39 46.55 -4.18
N VAL A 1038 -14.62 47.85 -4.41
CA VAL A 1038 -15.61 48.62 -3.62
C VAL A 1038 -17.03 48.13 -3.90
N ILE A 1039 -17.37 47.78 -5.15
CA ILE A 1039 -18.66 47.18 -5.50
C ILE A 1039 -18.87 45.86 -4.75
N GLU A 1040 -17.85 45.00 -4.68
CA GLU A 1040 -17.94 43.72 -3.96
C GLU A 1040 -18.20 43.92 -2.45
N ILE A 1041 -17.57 44.93 -1.83
CA ILE A 1041 -17.84 45.30 -0.44
C ILE A 1041 -19.30 45.70 -0.25
N PHE A 1042 -19.84 46.59 -1.10
CA PHE A 1042 -21.23 47.06 -0.97
C PHE A 1042 -22.27 45.97 -1.25
N GLN A 1043 -21.97 45.01 -2.12
CA GLN A 1043 -22.84 43.84 -2.35
C GLN A 1043 -22.95 42.93 -1.11
N SER A 1044 -21.99 43.03 -0.18
CA SER A 1044 -22.00 42.28 1.07
C SER A 1044 -22.73 43.00 2.23
N LEU A 1045 -23.02 44.30 2.07
CA LEU A 1045 -23.72 45.12 3.08
C LEU A 1045 -25.25 44.93 3.02
N PRO A 1046 -25.99 45.24 4.11
CA PRO A 1046 -27.45 45.23 4.11
C PRO A 1046 -28.01 46.09 2.97
N SER A 1047 -29.07 45.62 2.30
CA SER A 1047 -29.67 46.29 1.14
C SER A 1047 -30.55 47.50 1.51
N ASP A 1048 -30.04 48.41 2.35
CA ASP A 1048 -30.73 49.66 2.64
C ASP A 1048 -30.68 50.61 1.41
N PRO A 1049 -31.62 51.57 1.30
CA PRO A 1049 -31.72 52.43 0.12
C PRO A 1049 -30.44 53.21 -0.22
N GLN A 1050 -29.64 53.58 0.79
CA GLN A 1050 -28.40 54.33 0.60
C GLN A 1050 -27.28 53.43 0.06
N THR A 1051 -27.16 52.20 0.58
CA THR A 1051 -26.23 51.18 0.03
C THR A 1051 -26.52 50.92 -1.45
N LEU A 1052 -27.80 50.74 -1.80
CA LEU A 1052 -28.22 50.44 -3.17
C LEU A 1052 -27.98 51.60 -4.14
N ASP A 1053 -28.19 52.84 -3.69
CA ASP A 1053 -27.93 54.03 -4.52
C ASP A 1053 -26.44 54.20 -4.82
N ILE A 1054 -25.57 54.02 -3.82
CA ILE A 1054 -24.12 54.09 -3.99
C ILE A 1054 -23.61 52.95 -4.88
N LEU A 1055 -24.15 51.73 -4.72
CA LEU A 1055 -23.81 50.60 -5.58
C LEU A 1055 -24.12 50.90 -7.06
N LYS A 1056 -25.27 51.53 -7.31
CA LYS A 1056 -25.67 51.95 -8.65
C LYS A 1056 -24.70 52.99 -9.22
N GLN A 1057 -24.32 54.00 -8.43
CA GLN A 1057 -23.38 55.03 -8.84
C GLN A 1057 -21.97 54.46 -9.16
N LEU A 1058 -21.50 53.47 -8.37
CA LEU A 1058 -20.23 52.78 -8.64
C LEU A 1058 -20.25 51.96 -9.94
N GLU A 1059 -21.34 51.23 -10.21
CA GLU A 1059 -21.52 50.48 -11.46
C GLU A 1059 -21.61 51.41 -12.69
N GLU A 1060 -22.25 52.57 -12.55
CA GLU A 1060 -22.26 53.60 -13.60
C GLU A 1060 -20.85 54.16 -13.86
N LYS A 1061 -20.09 54.45 -12.79
CA LYS A 1061 -18.70 54.91 -12.89
C LYS A 1061 -17.78 53.88 -13.55
N LYS A 1062 -17.94 52.60 -13.18
CA LYS A 1062 -17.25 51.45 -13.78
C LYS A 1062 -17.47 51.39 -15.29
N SER A 1063 -18.71 51.59 -15.74
CA SER A 1063 -19.04 51.62 -17.18
C SER A 1063 -18.39 52.79 -17.92
N GLN A 1064 -18.27 53.96 -17.27
CA GLN A 1064 -17.61 55.13 -17.84
C GLN A 1064 -16.10 54.91 -18.03
N VAL A 1065 -15.43 54.29 -17.05
CA VAL A 1065 -13.99 53.98 -17.13
C VAL A 1065 -13.71 52.97 -18.25
N THR A 1066 -14.53 51.91 -18.40
CA THR A 1066 -14.37 50.92 -19.47
C THR A 1066 -14.50 51.52 -20.88
N LYS A 1067 -15.42 52.49 -21.08
CA LYS A 1067 -15.59 53.14 -22.39
C LYS A 1067 -14.41 54.02 -22.80
N LEU A 1068 -13.66 54.56 -21.85
CA LEU A 1068 -12.47 55.36 -22.12
C LEU A 1068 -11.28 54.49 -22.57
N ASP A 1069 -11.15 53.28 -22.02
CA ASP A 1069 -10.11 52.32 -22.42
C ASP A 1069 -10.36 51.77 -23.84
N ASP A 1070 -11.62 51.52 -24.21
CA ASP A 1070 -11.99 51.01 -25.54
C ASP A 1070 -11.72 52.03 -26.67
N GLN A 1071 -11.79 53.33 -26.40
CA GLN A 1071 -11.57 54.38 -27.41
C GLN A 1071 -10.09 54.63 -27.75
N GLN A 1072 -9.14 54.10 -26.97
CA GLN A 1072 -7.71 54.32 -27.21
C GLN A 1072 -7.04 53.25 -28.08
N SER A 1073 -7.77 52.31 -28.69
CA SER A 1073 -7.18 51.22 -29.49
C SER A 1073 -7.67 51.16 -30.95
N SER A 1074 -6.89 51.73 -31.89
CA SER A 1074 -7.02 51.55 -33.36
C SER A 1074 -5.62 51.48 -34.02
N PRO A 1075 -5.40 50.79 -35.17
CA PRO A 1075 -4.18 49.99 -35.40
C PRO A 1075 -3.15 50.61 -36.35
N ILE A 1076 -1.86 50.53 -36.00
CA ILE A 1076 -0.72 50.62 -36.93
C ILE A 1076 0.28 49.47 -36.64
N VAL A 1077 0.54 48.69 -37.70
CA VAL A 1077 1.64 47.78 -38.06
C VAL A 1077 2.64 47.33 -36.98
N GLY A 1078 2.69 46.01 -36.74
CA GLY A 1078 3.83 45.30 -36.14
C GLY A 1078 3.46 43.93 -35.53
N PHE A 1079 3.34 42.87 -36.34
CA PHE A 1079 3.00 41.53 -35.83
C PHE A 1079 4.25 40.79 -35.29
N THR A 1080 4.32 40.64 -33.97
CA THR A 1080 5.15 39.65 -33.27
C THR A 1080 4.27 38.57 -32.64
N LEU A 1081 4.78 37.34 -32.55
CA LEU A 1081 4.13 36.12 -32.03
C LEU A 1081 3.53 36.20 -30.61
N GLY A 1082 3.60 37.34 -29.93
CA GLY A 1082 3.09 37.54 -28.56
C GLY A 1082 1.57 37.73 -28.44
N GLN A 1083 0.88 38.17 -29.51
CA GLN A 1083 -0.55 38.54 -29.41
C GLN A 1083 -1.53 37.35 -29.52
N PHE A 1084 -1.15 36.23 -30.15
CA PHE A 1084 -2.01 35.04 -30.19
C PHE A 1084 -2.06 34.29 -28.84
N ARG A 1085 -0.98 34.38 -28.03
CA ARG A 1085 -0.98 33.84 -26.67
C ARG A 1085 -1.79 34.68 -25.69
N LYS A 1086 -1.84 36.02 -25.84
CA LYS A 1086 -2.54 36.88 -24.89
C LYS A 1086 -4.07 36.77 -24.97
N ASN A 1087 -4.65 36.74 -26.18
CA ASN A 1087 -6.11 36.65 -26.34
C ASN A 1087 -6.69 35.28 -25.92
N THR A 1088 -5.91 34.20 -26.07
CA THR A 1088 -6.32 32.85 -25.63
C THR A 1088 -6.15 32.69 -24.11
N ILE A 1089 -5.13 33.33 -23.51
CA ILE A 1089 -4.94 33.33 -22.06
C ILE A 1089 -6.01 34.19 -21.38
N ASP A 1090 -6.34 35.38 -21.90
CA ASP A 1090 -7.32 36.28 -21.26
C ASP A 1090 -8.76 35.74 -21.27
N THR A 1091 -9.18 35.02 -22.33
CA THR A 1091 -10.50 34.35 -22.34
C THR A 1091 -10.54 33.15 -21.40
N THR A 1092 -9.47 32.33 -21.37
CA THR A 1092 -9.39 31.15 -20.49
C THR A 1092 -9.22 31.54 -19.01
N VAL A 1093 -8.57 32.68 -18.72
CA VAL A 1093 -8.44 33.22 -17.35
C VAL A 1093 -9.77 33.83 -16.90
N ASN A 1094 -10.45 34.61 -17.74
CA ASN A 1094 -11.76 35.20 -17.40
C ASN A 1094 -12.86 34.13 -17.21
N ASP A 1095 -12.86 33.07 -18.02
CA ASP A 1095 -13.81 31.95 -17.86
C ASP A 1095 -13.51 31.13 -16.59
N ASN A 1096 -12.24 30.98 -16.20
CA ASN A 1096 -11.88 30.36 -14.92
C ASN A 1096 -12.24 31.25 -13.72
N ILE A 1097 -12.17 32.58 -13.83
CA ILE A 1097 -12.55 33.52 -12.75
C ILE A 1097 -14.07 33.53 -12.53
N ALA A 1098 -14.86 33.59 -13.60
CA ALA A 1098 -16.33 33.59 -13.53
C ALA A 1098 -16.87 32.29 -12.89
N VAL A 1099 -16.22 31.15 -13.15
CA VAL A 1099 -16.66 29.85 -12.60
C VAL A 1099 -16.15 29.62 -11.17
N LYS A 1100 -14.95 30.12 -10.81
CA LYS A 1100 -14.50 30.16 -9.41
C LYS A 1100 -15.48 30.92 -8.53
N LYS A 1101 -16.00 32.05 -9.03
CA LYS A 1101 -17.04 32.85 -8.40
C LYS A 1101 -18.35 32.06 -8.18
N ILE A 1102 -18.76 31.24 -9.14
CA ILE A 1102 -20.00 30.43 -9.03
C ILE A 1102 -19.87 29.29 -8.02
N PHE A 1103 -18.73 28.59 -7.96
CA PHE A 1103 -18.53 27.55 -6.94
C PHE A 1103 -18.35 28.13 -5.53
N SER A 1104 -17.88 29.37 -5.39
CA SER A 1104 -17.86 30.08 -4.10
C SER A 1104 -19.22 30.64 -3.69
N GLU A 1105 -20.02 31.13 -4.63
CA GLU A 1105 -21.36 31.69 -4.37
C GLU A 1105 -22.43 30.60 -4.18
N HIS A 1106 -22.22 29.42 -4.75
CA HIS A 1106 -23.08 28.26 -4.62
C HIS A 1106 -22.27 27.04 -4.17
N PRO A 1107 -21.75 27.05 -2.92
CA PRO A 1107 -20.90 25.98 -2.44
C PRO A 1107 -21.64 24.64 -2.52
N PRO A 1108 -20.96 23.58 -2.97
CA PRO A 1108 -21.55 22.25 -3.05
C PRO A 1108 -22.11 21.82 -1.69
N LYS A 1109 -23.33 21.23 -1.68
CA LYS A 1109 -23.98 20.74 -0.45
C LYS A 1109 -23.01 19.90 0.40
N SER A 1110 -23.16 19.98 1.73
CA SER A 1110 -22.55 19.03 2.67
C SER A 1110 -22.82 17.59 2.20
N GLY A 1111 -21.75 16.82 1.99
CA GLY A 1111 -21.80 15.45 1.47
C GLY A 1111 -21.81 15.29 -0.07
N SER A 1112 -21.70 16.38 -0.84
CA SER A 1112 -21.54 16.30 -2.31
C SER A 1112 -20.07 16.07 -2.71
N PHE A 1113 -19.87 15.59 -3.95
CA PHE A 1113 -18.57 15.26 -4.57
C PHE A 1113 -17.48 16.34 -4.40
N TRP A 1114 -17.90 17.59 -4.31
CA TRP A 1114 -17.03 18.77 -4.32
C TRP A 1114 -16.82 19.40 -2.93
N HIS A 1115 -17.47 18.88 -1.88
CA HIS A 1115 -17.43 19.47 -0.54
C HIS A 1115 -16.04 19.33 0.10
N GLY A 1116 -15.47 20.44 0.58
CA GLY A 1116 -14.15 20.49 1.23
C GLY A 1116 -12.95 20.36 0.29
N LYS A 1117 -13.14 20.50 -1.03
CA LYS A 1117 -12.05 20.49 -2.03
C LYS A 1117 -11.72 21.93 -2.45
N ASP A 1118 -10.43 22.25 -2.53
CA ASP A 1118 -9.95 23.52 -3.08
C ASP A 1118 -10.05 23.54 -4.60
N LEU A 1119 -11.29 23.67 -5.10
CA LEU A 1119 -11.59 23.77 -6.52
C LEU A 1119 -11.01 25.03 -7.18
N ALA A 1120 -10.60 26.02 -6.38
CA ALA A 1120 -10.00 27.24 -6.90
C ALA A 1120 -8.60 27.00 -7.51
N SER A 1121 -7.97 25.87 -7.20
CA SER A 1121 -6.66 25.46 -7.73
C SER A 1121 -6.72 24.62 -9.02
N ILE A 1122 -7.91 24.19 -9.46
CA ILE A 1122 -8.08 23.21 -10.55
C ILE A 1122 -8.67 23.86 -11.80
N SER A 1123 -8.05 23.68 -12.97
CA SER A 1123 -8.58 24.23 -14.23
C SER A 1123 -9.82 23.49 -14.73
N PHE A 1124 -10.71 24.20 -15.43
CA PHE A 1124 -11.93 23.59 -15.98
C PHE A 1124 -11.63 22.51 -17.03
N GLU A 1125 -10.54 22.66 -17.77
CA GLU A 1125 -10.01 21.62 -18.65
C GLU A 1125 -9.69 20.34 -17.87
N CYS A 1126 -9.08 20.45 -16.68
CA CYS A 1126 -8.83 19.29 -15.82
C CYS A 1126 -10.12 18.65 -15.32
N ILE A 1127 -11.13 19.43 -14.96
CA ILE A 1127 -12.46 18.94 -14.58
C ILE A 1127 -13.11 18.19 -15.76
N MET A 1128 -13.04 18.74 -16.97
CA MET A 1128 -13.62 18.14 -18.17
C MET A 1128 -12.91 16.86 -18.60
N ARG A 1129 -11.57 16.89 -18.67
CA ARG A 1129 -10.77 15.70 -18.96
C ARG A 1129 -10.98 14.62 -17.89
N HIS A 1130 -11.15 15.01 -16.63
CA HIS A 1130 -11.50 14.06 -15.58
C HIS A 1130 -12.90 13.47 -15.79
N ALA A 1131 -13.92 14.28 -16.10
CA ALA A 1131 -15.28 13.83 -16.40
C ALA A 1131 -15.36 12.90 -17.64
N LEU A 1132 -14.47 13.09 -18.60
CA LEU A 1132 -14.32 12.26 -19.80
C LEU A 1132 -13.49 10.99 -19.55
N GLY A 1133 -12.85 10.86 -18.38
CA GLY A 1133 -11.99 9.74 -18.03
C GLY A 1133 -10.59 9.79 -18.67
N GLU A 1134 -10.16 10.97 -19.13
CA GLU A 1134 -8.91 11.21 -19.86
C GLU A 1134 -7.72 11.55 -18.93
N ASN A 1135 -7.95 11.93 -17.67
CA ASN A 1135 -6.88 12.30 -16.72
C ASN A 1135 -6.72 11.30 -15.54
N ASN A 1136 -5.47 10.93 -15.24
CA ASN A 1136 -5.08 10.10 -14.08
C ASN A 1136 -5.10 10.93 -12.78
N LYS A 1137 -6.12 10.69 -11.93
CA LYS A 1137 -6.30 10.83 -10.45
C LYS A 1137 -5.55 11.87 -9.58
N GLY A 1138 -4.60 12.68 -10.08
CA GLY A 1138 -3.70 13.49 -9.26
C GLY A 1138 -4.39 14.56 -8.41
N PHE A 1139 -5.29 15.35 -9.01
CA PHE A 1139 -5.92 16.50 -8.34
C PHE A 1139 -7.24 16.18 -7.63
N PHE A 1140 -7.95 15.12 -8.04
CA PHE A 1140 -9.27 14.77 -7.51
C PHE A 1140 -9.24 13.64 -6.45
N GLY A 1141 -8.09 13.38 -5.82
CA GLY A 1141 -8.00 12.57 -4.59
C GLY A 1141 -8.56 11.15 -4.66
N GLY A 1142 -8.41 10.46 -5.81
CA GLY A 1142 -8.80 9.06 -5.97
C GLY A 1142 -10.23 8.81 -6.46
N HIS A 1143 -11.04 9.85 -6.66
CA HIS A 1143 -12.42 9.73 -7.15
C HIS A 1143 -12.49 9.43 -8.67
N SER A 1144 -13.65 8.93 -9.11
CA SER A 1144 -13.85 8.51 -10.50
C SER A 1144 -14.36 9.67 -11.35
N GLY A 1145 -13.93 9.74 -12.62
CA GLY A 1145 -14.49 10.71 -13.58
C GLY A 1145 -16.01 10.61 -13.75
N THR A 1146 -16.61 9.48 -13.35
CA THR A 1146 -18.07 9.29 -13.36
C THR A 1146 -18.79 10.19 -12.36
N ASP A 1147 -18.19 10.46 -11.20
CA ASP A 1147 -18.78 11.34 -10.19
C ASP A 1147 -18.74 12.80 -10.64
N THR A 1148 -17.63 13.22 -11.28
CA THR A 1148 -17.52 14.54 -11.94
C THR A 1148 -18.49 14.68 -13.09
N LYS A 1149 -18.62 13.65 -13.92
CA LYS A 1149 -19.59 13.59 -15.02
C LYS A 1149 -21.02 13.75 -14.51
N LYS A 1150 -21.37 13.05 -13.43
CA LYS A 1150 -22.70 13.14 -12.80
C LYS A 1150 -22.95 14.54 -12.24
N ALA A 1151 -21.97 15.13 -11.57
CA ALA A 1151 -22.09 16.50 -11.07
C ALA A 1151 -22.33 17.50 -12.21
N LEU A 1152 -21.66 17.36 -13.36
CA LEU A 1152 -21.90 18.21 -14.53
C LEU A 1152 -23.26 17.95 -15.20
N GLN A 1153 -23.76 16.70 -15.17
CA GLN A 1153 -25.11 16.38 -15.61
C GLN A 1153 -26.19 17.06 -14.76
N ASP A 1154 -25.95 17.25 -13.46
CA ASP A 1154 -26.86 18.00 -12.57
C ASP A 1154 -26.96 19.49 -12.95
N TYR A 1155 -25.98 20.03 -13.70
CA TYR A 1155 -26.02 21.36 -14.32
C TYR A 1155 -26.56 21.35 -15.77
N GLY A 1156 -27.20 20.26 -16.19
CA GLY A 1156 -27.87 20.16 -17.50
C GLY A 1156 -26.97 19.72 -18.66
N ILE A 1157 -25.73 19.30 -18.39
CA ILE A 1157 -24.81 18.82 -19.44
C ILE A 1157 -25.18 17.42 -19.91
N LYS A 1158 -25.50 17.29 -21.20
CA LYS A 1158 -25.70 15.99 -21.84
C LYS A 1158 -24.39 15.54 -22.48
N PHE A 1159 -23.81 14.46 -21.96
CA PHE A 1159 -22.63 13.82 -22.55
C PHE A 1159 -23.03 12.87 -23.70
N ASP A 1160 -23.75 13.40 -24.68
CA ASP A 1160 -24.15 12.68 -25.89
C ASP A 1160 -23.06 12.72 -26.96
N LYS A 1161 -23.32 12.10 -28.13
CA LYS A 1161 -22.32 12.01 -29.21
C LYS A 1161 -21.90 13.39 -29.72
N GLU A 1162 -22.78 14.39 -29.67
CA GLU A 1162 -22.50 15.74 -30.13
C GLU A 1162 -21.57 16.46 -29.15
N PHE A 1163 -21.87 16.41 -27.86
CA PHE A 1163 -20.99 16.95 -26.82
C PHE A 1163 -19.62 16.24 -26.77
N LEU A 1164 -19.58 14.92 -27.00
CA LEU A 1164 -18.32 14.18 -27.01
C LEU A 1164 -17.44 14.49 -28.23
N ALA A 1165 -18.05 14.84 -29.38
CA ALA A 1165 -17.34 15.22 -30.60
C ALA A 1165 -16.75 16.64 -30.57
N MET A 1166 -17.18 17.49 -29.65
CA MET A 1166 -16.64 18.84 -29.46
C MET A 1166 -15.15 18.83 -29.06
N SER A 1167 -14.41 19.85 -29.50
CA SER A 1167 -13.08 20.15 -28.97
C SER A 1167 -13.13 20.45 -27.47
N ILE A 1168 -12.01 20.35 -26.77
CA ILE A 1168 -11.99 20.59 -25.32
C ILE A 1168 -12.43 22.02 -24.97
N ASP A 1169 -12.08 23.00 -25.80
CA ASP A 1169 -12.47 24.40 -25.64
C ASP A 1169 -13.97 24.64 -25.87
N GLU A 1170 -14.57 23.91 -26.81
CA GLU A 1170 -16.02 23.93 -27.04
C GLU A 1170 -16.78 23.25 -25.91
N LYS A 1171 -16.24 22.15 -25.35
CA LYS A 1171 -16.79 21.49 -24.17
C LYS A 1171 -16.75 22.41 -22.95
N VAL A 1172 -15.62 23.07 -22.70
CA VAL A 1172 -15.47 24.04 -21.60
C VAL A 1172 -16.47 25.18 -21.79
N ARG A 1173 -16.57 25.80 -22.98
CA ARG A 1173 -17.54 26.88 -23.25
C ARG A 1173 -18.99 26.43 -23.07
N THR A 1174 -19.33 25.24 -23.56
CA THR A 1174 -20.68 24.67 -23.42
C THR A 1174 -21.04 24.44 -21.95
N VAL A 1175 -20.08 23.95 -21.17
CA VAL A 1175 -20.30 23.68 -19.75
C VAL A 1175 -20.40 24.95 -18.93
N SER A 1176 -19.50 25.91 -19.15
CA SER A 1176 -19.57 27.23 -18.53
C SER A 1176 -20.91 27.90 -18.83
N LYS A 1177 -21.40 27.82 -20.07
CA LYS A 1177 -22.71 28.38 -20.44
C LYS A 1177 -23.88 27.72 -19.70
N ALA A 1178 -23.87 26.39 -19.54
CA ALA A 1178 -24.95 25.69 -18.83
C ALA A 1178 -24.92 25.96 -17.32
N ILE A 1179 -23.73 25.97 -16.72
CA ILE A 1179 -23.55 26.32 -15.30
C ILE A 1179 -24.02 27.76 -15.05
N ASN A 1180 -23.70 28.70 -15.94
CA ASN A 1180 -24.15 30.09 -15.85
C ASN A 1180 -25.68 30.24 -16.03
N ALA A 1181 -26.33 29.31 -16.75
CA ALA A 1181 -27.78 29.31 -16.95
C ALA A 1181 -28.56 28.58 -15.83
N ALA A 1182 -27.89 27.73 -15.06
CA ALA A 1182 -28.49 26.88 -14.02
C ALA A 1182 -29.13 27.63 -12.83
N PRO A 1183 -28.69 28.81 -12.38
CA PRO A 1183 -29.34 29.53 -11.27
C PRO A 1183 -30.83 29.82 -11.54
N GLN A 1184 -31.22 30.05 -12.80
CA GLN A 1184 -32.61 30.28 -13.18
C GLN A 1184 -33.44 28.99 -13.25
N GLN A 1185 -32.86 27.86 -13.70
CA GLN A 1185 -33.57 26.57 -13.78
C GLN A 1185 -33.70 25.88 -12.42
N HIS A 1186 -32.71 26.02 -11.55
CA HIS A 1186 -32.71 25.41 -10.21
C HIS A 1186 -33.69 26.11 -9.25
N ALA A 1187 -33.96 27.40 -9.47
CA ALA A 1187 -35.02 28.15 -8.79
C ALA A 1187 -36.42 27.71 -9.25
N LEU A 1188 -36.59 27.42 -10.55
CA LEU A 1188 -37.85 26.96 -11.13
C LEU A 1188 -38.19 25.50 -10.73
N SER A 1189 -37.20 24.61 -10.60
CA SER A 1189 -37.45 23.22 -10.17
C SER A 1189 -37.84 23.11 -8.68
N LYS A 1190 -37.27 23.96 -7.82
CA LYS A 1190 -37.63 24.03 -6.39
C LYS A 1190 -39.04 24.57 -6.15
N ALA A 1191 -39.52 25.48 -7.00
CA ALA A 1191 -40.90 25.95 -6.94
C ALA A 1191 -41.92 24.85 -7.29
N ALA A 1192 -41.54 23.92 -8.18
CA ALA A 1192 -42.38 22.79 -8.58
C ALA A 1192 -42.40 21.64 -7.54
N GLU A 1193 -41.27 21.35 -6.86
CA GLU A 1193 -41.21 20.31 -5.82
C GLU A 1193 -41.92 20.69 -4.52
N ALA A 1194 -42.06 21.99 -4.22
CA ALA A 1194 -42.76 22.48 -3.03
C ALA A 1194 -44.30 22.32 -3.10
N GLN A 1195 -44.87 21.89 -4.24
CA GLN A 1195 -46.32 21.78 -4.46
C GLN A 1195 -46.85 20.34 -4.71
N GLY A 1196 -46.10 19.29 -4.33
CA GLY A 1196 -46.58 17.90 -4.39
C GLY A 1196 -47.23 17.41 -3.09
N PRO A 1197 -48.32 16.61 -3.12
CA PRO A 1197 -49.10 16.28 -1.93
C PRO A 1197 -48.41 15.21 -1.06
N LYS A 1198 -48.37 15.48 0.25
CA LYS A 1198 -47.84 14.57 1.28
C LYS A 1198 -48.62 13.26 1.34
N LYS A 1199 -47.91 12.13 1.25
CA LYS A 1199 -48.26 10.85 1.87
C LYS A 1199 -47.01 10.20 2.43
#